data_AF-A0A964EWC7-F1
#
_entry.id   AF-A0A964EWC7-F1
#
_cell.length_a   1.000
_cell.length_b   1.000
_cell.length_c   1.000
_cell.angle_alpha   90.00
_cell.angle_beta   90.00
_cell.angle_gamma   90.00
#
_symmetry.space_group_name_H-M   'P 1'
#
loop_
_entity.id
_entity.type
_entity.pdbx_description
1 polymer ?
#
loop_
_entity_poly.entity_id
_entity_poly.type
_entity_poly.pdbx_seq_one_letter_code
_entity_poly.pdbx_strand_id
1 'polypeptide(L)'
;MLRLFLLLLLGCLTSQEEYQAILARAEAAVACQTTTSWWLDGDSDGWGREGEPEPGVFDFEAEVCGGPTASYVERTGDCVDDDPTIHPEADDLCTEEPIDEDCDGEAPVMATWYADRDEDGYGDAASPFTACGETEGLVDNQGDCNDRDAAVHPGAEPVCGDGVDNDCDGVSECGLAWGVEDQADDVAVRFLGSEDVPLDGPIVAGVDLTGDGRGDVAIGTPGVTEGGGPGVLIFGGPFAGEYDVADADAVLYARYPLEGDAGAALVAGDVDDDGYVDLLVGEPNPPSGYGYAHFVFGPLSGDGELASSREVLTVEGGLGDQLGTAVTLLDGDGDGQLDYVLTEPTNIGLCGNYSVDESGRAYLYFGPLPQDAQRILLDSTYIDYRCGDETHFGEEVDVAGDVDGDGADDLLWGVPDVEPDGVNTDASGQVFLMTELASLRGSWAVIRSDASATIYTSDARRAFGDQVAGAGDVDGDGYDDVLVAESTWGFSGLATGKVWLFEGARLRSMNGGSVMPDDGAVACVEGVRSYEQHVGTALASLGDASGDGFADIAIGAPGWRSRGASVGGAFVFLGPVVGSFELEDADASIEGEREGDALGATLFGAADVDGAGEVDLMVGAPGMNGVLLWSGDAY
;
A
#
# COMPACT_ATOMS: atom_id res chain seq x y z
N MET A 1 82.35 -32.64 -48.34
CA MET A 1 82.73 -31.79 -49.50
C MET A 1 83.87 -30.81 -49.20
N LEU A 2 84.08 -30.35 -47.95
CA LEU A 2 85.23 -29.47 -47.59
C LEU A 2 86.62 -30.13 -47.73
N ARG A 3 86.71 -31.47 -47.61
CA ARG A 3 87.93 -32.26 -47.89
C ARG A 3 88.35 -32.27 -49.36
N LEU A 4 87.43 -32.04 -50.30
CA LEU A 4 87.73 -31.93 -51.73
C LEU A 4 88.07 -30.47 -52.11
N PHE A 5 87.60 -29.50 -51.31
CA PHE A 5 87.85 -28.07 -51.48
C PHE A 5 89.22 -27.64 -50.91
N LEU A 6 89.70 -28.30 -49.85
CA LEU A 6 91.04 -28.03 -49.29
C LEU A 6 92.19 -28.56 -50.18
N LEU A 7 91.93 -29.55 -51.05
CA LEU A 7 92.94 -30.10 -51.96
C LEU A 7 93.17 -29.22 -53.21
N LEU A 8 92.26 -28.30 -53.52
CA LEU A 8 92.35 -27.42 -54.71
C LEU A 8 93.03 -26.07 -54.42
N LEU A 9 93.27 -25.72 -53.15
CA LEU A 9 93.96 -24.48 -52.74
C LEU A 9 95.42 -24.70 -52.31
N LEU A 10 95.93 -25.93 -52.34
CA LEU A 10 97.32 -26.28 -52.00
C LEU A 10 98.19 -26.57 -53.23
N GLY A 11 97.89 -25.91 -54.35
CA GLY A 11 98.71 -25.96 -55.57
C GLY A 11 99.99 -25.12 -55.52
N CYS A 12 100.32 -24.46 -54.42
CA CYS A 12 101.49 -23.57 -54.34
C CYS A 12 102.01 -23.33 -52.92
N LEU A 13 102.54 -24.36 -52.24
CA LEU A 13 103.45 -24.18 -51.11
C LEU A 13 104.65 -25.11 -51.32
N THR A 14 105.76 -24.54 -51.77
CA THR A 14 107.04 -25.24 -51.93
C THR A 14 107.86 -25.10 -50.66
N SER A 15 107.39 -25.62 -49.52
CA SER A 15 108.26 -26.14 -48.45
C SER A 15 107.45 -26.87 -47.38
N GLN A 16 108.03 -27.92 -46.81
CA GLN A 16 107.41 -28.74 -45.76
C GLN A 16 107.36 -28.04 -44.39
N GLU A 17 108.00 -26.87 -44.24
CA GLU A 17 108.06 -26.10 -42.99
C GLU A 17 106.79 -25.27 -42.73
N GLU A 18 106.16 -24.69 -43.76
CA GLU A 18 104.94 -23.88 -43.59
C GLU A 18 103.72 -24.70 -43.15
N TYR A 19 103.67 -25.99 -43.51
CA TYR A 19 102.61 -26.90 -43.08
C TYR A 19 102.64 -27.22 -41.57
N GLN A 20 103.84 -27.31 -40.98
CA GLN A 20 104.00 -27.63 -39.55
C GLN A 20 103.66 -26.43 -38.64
N ALA A 21 103.88 -25.19 -39.11
CA ALA A 21 103.52 -23.99 -38.34
C ALA A 21 102.00 -23.76 -38.23
N ILE A 22 101.22 -24.20 -39.24
CA ILE A 22 99.75 -24.07 -39.24
C ILE A 22 99.12 -25.10 -38.29
N LEU A 23 99.67 -26.32 -38.20
CA LEU A 23 99.21 -27.35 -37.26
C LEU A 23 99.40 -26.93 -35.79
N ALA A 24 100.56 -26.33 -35.45
CA ALA A 24 100.82 -25.87 -34.09
C ALA A 24 99.90 -24.74 -33.62
N ARG A 25 99.35 -23.91 -34.54
CA ARG A 25 98.34 -22.89 -34.21
C ARG A 25 96.92 -23.45 -34.17
N ALA A 26 96.64 -24.52 -34.93
CA ALA A 26 95.35 -25.21 -34.86
C ALA A 26 95.19 -25.98 -33.53
N GLU A 27 96.28 -26.46 -32.92
CA GLU A 27 96.23 -27.22 -31.66
C GLU A 27 96.02 -26.35 -30.40
N ALA A 28 96.33 -25.05 -30.44
CA ALA A 28 96.04 -24.12 -29.33
C ALA A 28 94.58 -23.64 -29.28
N ALA A 29 93.80 -23.86 -30.34
CA ALA A 29 92.37 -23.52 -30.39
C ALA A 29 91.45 -24.64 -29.86
N VAL A 30 91.99 -25.73 -29.31
CA VAL A 30 91.23 -26.93 -28.91
C VAL A 30 91.37 -27.20 -27.39
N ALA A 31 90.99 -26.23 -26.54
CA ALA A 31 90.96 -26.42 -25.08
C ALA A 31 89.87 -25.63 -24.30
N CYS A 32 88.69 -25.36 -24.86
CA CYS A 32 87.49 -25.13 -24.03
C CYS A 32 86.41 -26.13 -24.44
N GLN A 33 85.84 -26.86 -23.47
CA GLN A 33 84.89 -27.95 -23.73
C GLN A 33 83.49 -27.76 -23.13
N THR A 34 83.21 -26.73 -22.32
CA THR A 34 81.85 -26.35 -21.88
C THR A 34 81.79 -24.87 -21.49
N THR A 35 80.74 -24.18 -21.94
CA THR A 35 80.33 -22.81 -21.55
C THR A 35 79.05 -22.89 -20.70
N THR A 36 78.87 -21.96 -19.76
CA THR A 36 77.67 -21.81 -18.90
C THR A 36 77.05 -20.44 -19.20
N SER A 37 75.73 -20.35 -19.27
CA SER A 37 75.01 -19.07 -19.41
C SER A 37 74.92 -18.37 -18.05
N TRP A 38 75.04 -17.04 -18.08
CA TRP A 38 75.01 -16.17 -16.92
C TRP A 38 74.17 -14.95 -17.28
N TRP A 39 73.27 -14.55 -16.38
CA TRP A 39 72.38 -13.40 -16.54
C TRP A 39 72.81 -12.28 -15.60
N LEU A 40 72.72 -11.03 -16.06
CA LEU A 40 73.02 -9.88 -15.21
C LEU A 40 72.08 -9.92 -14.01
N ASP A 41 72.62 -9.64 -12.84
CA ASP A 41 71.88 -9.50 -11.58
C ASP A 41 72.08 -8.05 -11.14
N GLY A 42 71.14 -7.19 -11.54
CA GLY A 42 71.23 -5.74 -11.41
C GLY A 42 71.07 -5.25 -9.97
N ASP A 43 70.17 -5.89 -9.22
CA ASP A 43 69.79 -5.52 -7.86
C ASP A 43 70.38 -6.44 -6.76
N SER A 44 71.07 -7.51 -7.16
CA SER A 44 71.73 -8.48 -6.29
C SER A 44 70.80 -9.39 -5.48
N ASP A 45 69.63 -9.71 -6.01
CA ASP A 45 68.65 -10.63 -5.39
C ASP A 45 68.96 -12.13 -5.65
N GLY A 46 69.82 -12.41 -6.64
CA GLY A 46 70.24 -13.75 -7.02
C GLY A 46 69.56 -14.32 -8.26
N TRP A 47 68.64 -13.58 -8.88
CA TRP A 47 68.02 -13.85 -10.17
C TRP A 47 68.51 -12.85 -11.22
N GLY A 48 68.36 -13.22 -12.49
CA GLY A 48 68.77 -12.35 -13.58
C GLY A 48 67.80 -12.44 -14.73
N ARG A 49 67.61 -11.33 -15.43
CA ARG A 49 66.57 -11.22 -16.45
C ARG A 49 66.87 -12.03 -17.72
N GLU A 50 65.89 -12.82 -18.19
CA GLU A 50 65.93 -13.49 -19.50
C GLU A 50 65.33 -12.57 -20.58
N GLY A 51 66.09 -12.12 -21.59
CA GLY A 51 65.50 -11.40 -22.72
C GLY A 51 66.37 -10.39 -23.48
N GLU A 52 65.81 -9.83 -24.55
CA GLU A 52 66.44 -8.80 -25.40
C GLU A 52 66.55 -7.45 -24.66
N PRO A 53 67.67 -6.70 -24.83
CA PRO A 53 68.01 -5.56 -23.98
C PRO A 53 67.08 -4.34 -24.14
N GLU A 54 66.80 -3.66 -23.02
CA GLU A 54 66.36 -2.26 -23.01
C GLU A 54 67.39 -1.37 -23.76
N PRO A 55 66.97 -0.34 -24.52
CA PRO A 55 67.88 0.45 -25.33
C PRO A 55 68.94 1.20 -24.51
N GLY A 56 70.17 0.70 -24.50
CA GLY A 56 71.33 1.40 -23.91
C GLY A 56 72.19 0.59 -22.95
N VAL A 57 71.81 -0.65 -22.64
CA VAL A 57 72.62 -1.56 -21.82
C VAL A 57 73.23 -2.65 -22.70
N PHE A 58 74.55 -2.83 -22.65
CA PHE A 58 75.33 -3.69 -23.56
C PHE A 58 76.10 -4.78 -22.78
N ASP A 59 75.40 -5.83 -22.31
CA ASP A 59 75.85 -7.25 -22.19
C ASP A 59 74.94 -8.01 -21.20
N PHE A 60 74.12 -8.96 -21.66
CA PHE A 60 73.16 -9.69 -20.78
C PHE A 60 73.32 -11.21 -20.73
N GLU A 61 73.88 -11.85 -21.75
CA GLU A 61 74.22 -13.28 -21.67
C GLU A 61 75.70 -13.47 -21.97
N ALA A 62 76.44 -13.95 -20.97
CA ALA A 62 77.87 -14.15 -21.08
C ALA A 62 78.23 -15.64 -21.07
N GLU A 63 78.37 -16.26 -22.25
CA GLU A 63 78.99 -17.59 -22.37
C GLU A 63 80.53 -17.47 -22.27
N VAL A 64 81.08 -17.57 -21.06
CA VAL A 64 82.52 -17.39 -20.85
C VAL A 64 83.13 -18.54 -20.05
N CYS A 65 84.29 -19.05 -20.51
CA CYS A 65 85.06 -20.06 -19.80
C CYS A 65 85.72 -19.43 -18.55
N GLY A 66 85.12 -19.60 -17.36
CA GLY A 66 85.65 -19.13 -16.08
C GLY A 66 84.75 -18.18 -15.27
N GLY A 67 83.55 -17.87 -15.78
CA GLY A 67 82.57 -16.98 -15.15
C GLY A 67 82.79 -15.49 -15.47
N PRO A 68 81.73 -14.68 -15.63
CA PRO A 68 81.80 -13.24 -15.81
C PRO A 68 82.19 -12.50 -14.50
N THR A 69 82.19 -11.17 -14.52
CA THR A 69 82.40 -10.33 -13.32
C THR A 69 81.30 -10.56 -12.27
N ALA A 70 81.48 -10.06 -11.04
CA ALA A 70 80.65 -10.36 -9.86
C ALA A 70 79.17 -9.93 -9.91
N SER A 71 78.64 -9.50 -11.07
CA SER A 71 77.29 -8.96 -11.24
C SER A 71 76.41 -9.86 -12.11
N TYR A 72 76.69 -11.17 -12.17
CA TYR A 72 75.89 -12.11 -12.93
C TYR A 72 75.63 -13.39 -12.12
N VAL A 73 74.48 -14.01 -12.35
CA VAL A 73 73.99 -15.21 -11.65
C VAL A 73 73.59 -16.32 -12.63
N GLU A 74 73.42 -17.54 -12.11
CA GLU A 74 72.99 -18.72 -12.89
C GLU A 74 71.46 -18.90 -12.91
N ARG A 75 70.72 -18.17 -12.06
CA ARG A 75 69.24 -18.25 -12.03
C ARG A 75 68.66 -17.23 -13.01
N THR A 76 67.56 -17.57 -13.65
CA THR A 76 66.92 -16.70 -14.65
C THR A 76 65.40 -16.68 -14.46
N GLY A 77 64.72 -15.67 -15.02
CA GLY A 77 63.27 -15.50 -14.91
C GLY A 77 62.85 -14.26 -14.15
N ASP A 78 63.81 -13.41 -13.75
CA ASP A 78 63.51 -12.10 -13.18
C ASP A 78 62.83 -11.20 -14.22
N CYS A 79 61.62 -10.74 -13.90
CA CYS A 79 60.85 -9.87 -14.76
C CYS A 79 61.25 -8.38 -14.60
N VAL A 80 61.90 -7.99 -13.50
CA VAL A 80 62.34 -6.63 -13.17
C VAL A 80 63.74 -6.60 -12.48
N ASP A 81 64.80 -6.71 -13.28
CA ASP A 81 66.25 -6.76 -12.89
C ASP A 81 66.79 -5.63 -11.96
N ASP A 82 65.99 -4.59 -11.69
CA ASP A 82 66.36 -3.44 -10.85
C ASP A 82 65.55 -3.39 -9.53
N ASP A 83 64.66 -4.36 -9.27
CA ASP A 83 63.80 -4.44 -8.07
C ASP A 83 63.91 -5.80 -7.35
N PRO A 84 64.61 -5.87 -6.20
CA PRO A 84 64.90 -7.13 -5.53
C PRO A 84 63.69 -7.75 -4.82
N THR A 85 62.50 -7.16 -4.97
CA THR A 85 61.24 -7.72 -4.48
C THR A 85 60.42 -8.43 -5.56
N ILE A 86 60.84 -8.35 -6.82
CA ILE A 86 60.14 -8.94 -7.96
C ILE A 86 61.04 -10.01 -8.57
N HIS A 87 60.76 -11.27 -8.26
CA HIS A 87 61.54 -12.40 -8.75
C HIS A 87 60.76 -13.71 -8.60
N PRO A 88 61.12 -14.81 -9.31
CA PRO A 88 60.39 -16.08 -9.31
C PRO A 88 60.18 -16.86 -7.99
N GLU A 89 60.57 -16.28 -6.87
CA GLU A 89 60.46 -16.84 -5.52
C GLU A 89 59.86 -15.82 -4.53
N ALA A 90 59.35 -14.68 -5.01
CA ALA A 90 58.64 -13.73 -4.20
C ALA A 90 57.23 -14.28 -3.87
N ASP A 91 56.61 -13.76 -2.81
CA ASP A 91 55.20 -14.01 -2.54
C ASP A 91 54.41 -12.81 -3.11
N ASP A 92 53.36 -13.07 -3.88
CA ASP A 92 52.49 -12.00 -4.38
C ASP A 92 51.85 -11.21 -3.25
N LEU A 93 51.98 -9.89 -3.32
CA LEU A 93 51.38 -8.99 -2.36
C LEU A 93 50.07 -8.44 -2.92
N CYS A 94 48.98 -8.68 -2.18
CA CYS A 94 47.70 -8.04 -2.46
C CYS A 94 47.80 -6.53 -2.17
N THR A 95 48.08 -5.74 -3.20
CA THR A 95 48.16 -4.27 -3.13
C THR A 95 47.20 -3.61 -4.13
N GLU A 96 47.02 -2.30 -3.99
CA GLU A 96 46.12 -1.50 -4.86
C GLU A 96 46.54 -1.50 -6.34
N GLU A 97 47.83 -1.74 -6.62
CA GLU A 97 48.32 -1.97 -7.98
C GLU A 97 48.66 -3.45 -8.13
N PRO A 98 48.03 -4.17 -9.06
CA PRO A 98 48.33 -5.58 -9.28
C PRO A 98 49.73 -5.68 -9.90
N ILE A 99 50.69 -6.10 -9.09
CA ILE A 99 52.05 -6.42 -9.50
C ILE A 99 52.17 -7.95 -9.41
N ASP A 100 52.81 -8.54 -10.42
CA ASP A 100 53.18 -9.96 -10.45
C ASP A 100 54.60 -10.04 -9.87
N GLU A 101 54.70 -10.27 -8.56
CA GLU A 101 55.98 -10.28 -7.87
C GLU A 101 56.73 -11.58 -8.11
N ASP A 102 56.03 -12.70 -8.30
CA ASP A 102 56.63 -14.02 -8.53
C ASP A 102 56.87 -14.37 -10.02
N CYS A 103 56.59 -13.43 -10.91
CA CYS A 103 56.77 -13.53 -12.35
C CYS A 103 56.09 -14.77 -12.98
N ASP A 104 55.00 -15.30 -12.41
CA ASP A 104 54.28 -16.46 -12.95
C ASP A 104 53.21 -16.09 -14.01
N GLY A 105 52.92 -14.80 -14.13
CA GLY A 105 51.95 -14.22 -15.07
C GLY A 105 50.56 -13.95 -14.49
N GLU A 106 50.34 -14.19 -13.20
CA GLU A 106 49.10 -13.89 -12.47
C GLU A 106 49.40 -12.84 -11.39
N ALA A 107 48.66 -11.72 -11.39
CA ALA A 107 48.76 -10.71 -10.32
C ALA A 107 47.46 -10.68 -9.53
N PRO A 108 47.49 -10.63 -8.18
CA PRO A 108 46.28 -10.59 -7.37
C PRO A 108 45.48 -9.31 -7.64
N VAL A 109 44.21 -9.46 -8.02
CA VAL A 109 43.31 -8.33 -8.33
C VAL A 109 42.37 -8.08 -7.15
N MET A 110 42.31 -6.83 -6.70
CA MET A 110 41.35 -6.38 -5.69
C MET A 110 39.93 -6.38 -6.26
N ALA A 111 39.01 -7.05 -5.56
CA ALA A 111 37.58 -7.01 -5.83
C ALA A 111 36.82 -6.57 -4.58
N THR A 112 35.64 -5.98 -4.79
CA THR A 112 34.69 -5.69 -3.71
C THR A 112 33.84 -6.92 -3.48
N TRP A 113 33.75 -7.32 -2.22
CA TRP A 113 32.92 -8.39 -1.71
C TRP A 113 31.95 -7.82 -0.67
N TYR A 114 30.87 -8.52 -0.41
CA TYR A 114 29.81 -8.13 0.52
C TYR A 114 29.60 -9.24 1.54
N ALA A 115 29.29 -8.89 2.78
CA ALA A 115 29.05 -9.89 3.82
C ALA A 115 27.76 -10.66 3.52
N ASP A 116 27.82 -11.98 3.68
CA ASP A 116 26.69 -12.92 3.59
C ASP A 116 26.60 -13.61 4.96
N ARG A 117 25.69 -13.14 5.82
CA ARG A 117 25.63 -13.51 7.23
C ARG A 117 24.73 -14.70 7.49
N ASP A 118 23.67 -14.85 6.72
CA ASP A 118 22.71 -15.94 6.85
C ASP A 118 23.01 -17.11 5.89
N GLU A 119 24.06 -16.98 5.07
CA GLU A 119 24.65 -18.01 4.23
C GLU A 119 23.77 -18.45 3.06
N ASP A 120 23.01 -17.52 2.47
CA ASP A 120 22.13 -17.79 1.31
C ASP A 120 22.78 -17.50 -0.06
N GLY A 121 23.94 -16.83 -0.06
CA GLY A 121 24.71 -16.49 -1.25
C GLY A 121 24.50 -15.06 -1.76
N TYR A 122 23.71 -14.23 -1.10
CA TYR A 122 23.54 -12.81 -1.38
C TYR A 122 24.21 -11.94 -0.30
N GLY A 123 24.66 -10.75 -0.71
CA GLY A 123 25.49 -9.90 0.14
C GLY A 123 24.86 -8.57 0.52
N ASP A 124 25.12 -8.11 1.74
CA ASP A 124 24.68 -6.81 2.27
C ASP A 124 25.41 -5.63 1.60
N ALA A 125 24.67 -4.83 0.83
CA ALA A 125 25.18 -3.62 0.18
C ALA A 125 25.75 -2.58 1.16
N ALA A 126 25.33 -2.58 2.43
CA ALA A 126 25.83 -1.67 3.46
C ALA A 126 27.17 -2.12 4.07
N SER A 127 27.62 -3.34 3.78
CA SER A 127 28.83 -3.96 4.35
C SER A 127 29.88 -4.36 3.31
N PRO A 128 30.37 -3.45 2.45
CA PRO A 128 31.38 -3.78 1.46
C PRO A 128 32.77 -4.01 2.10
N PHE A 129 33.50 -4.98 1.57
CA PHE A 129 34.86 -5.34 1.95
C PHE A 129 35.72 -5.57 0.72
N THR A 130 36.92 -4.98 0.65
CA THR A 130 37.81 -5.16 -0.50
C THR A 130 38.91 -6.15 -0.16
N ALA A 131 39.06 -7.19 -0.97
CA ALA A 131 40.08 -8.22 -0.82
C ALA A 131 40.47 -8.85 -2.16
N CYS A 132 41.63 -9.51 -2.17
CA CYS A 132 42.05 -10.37 -3.28
C CYS A 132 41.47 -11.78 -3.08
N GLY A 133 40.63 -12.22 -4.02
CA GLY A 133 40.06 -13.56 -4.05
C GLY A 133 38.87 -13.79 -3.10
N GLU A 134 38.21 -14.94 -3.28
CA GLU A 134 37.08 -15.38 -2.45
C GLU A 134 37.51 -15.49 -0.98
N THR A 135 36.75 -14.83 -0.11
CA THR A 135 36.97 -14.89 1.34
C THR A 135 35.76 -15.55 2.00
N GLU A 136 35.98 -16.45 2.97
CA GLU A 136 34.90 -17.18 3.64
C GLU A 136 33.91 -16.21 4.33
N GLY A 137 32.63 -16.33 4.00
CA GLY A 137 31.55 -15.46 4.51
C GLY A 137 31.34 -14.16 3.73
N LEU A 138 31.93 -14.02 2.53
CA LEU A 138 31.69 -12.90 1.63
C LEU A 138 31.32 -13.38 0.22
N VAL A 139 30.47 -12.62 -0.48
CA VAL A 139 30.02 -12.88 -1.85
C VAL A 139 30.27 -11.68 -2.76
N ASP A 140 30.24 -11.87 -4.08
CA ASP A 140 30.57 -10.86 -5.09
C ASP A 140 29.34 -10.06 -5.59
N ASN A 141 28.19 -10.23 -4.94
CA ASN A 141 26.95 -9.53 -5.23
C ASN A 141 26.45 -8.76 -4.00
N GLN A 142 25.60 -7.76 -4.23
CA GLN A 142 25.10 -6.82 -3.22
C GLN A 142 23.56 -6.80 -3.15
N GLY A 143 22.94 -7.96 -3.42
CA GLY A 143 21.51 -8.06 -3.70
C GLY A 143 20.63 -8.30 -2.48
N ASP A 144 21.21 -8.53 -1.30
CA ASP A 144 20.45 -8.95 -0.13
C ASP A 144 19.77 -7.76 0.55
N CYS A 145 18.43 -7.81 0.65
CA CYS A 145 17.64 -6.81 1.34
C CYS A 145 17.51 -7.09 2.86
N ASN A 146 17.81 -8.29 3.33
CA ASN A 146 17.85 -8.66 4.75
C ASN A 146 18.88 -9.77 5.07
N ASP A 147 20.14 -9.35 5.26
CA ASP A 147 21.33 -10.15 5.66
C ASP A 147 21.27 -10.74 7.08
N ARG A 148 20.10 -11.19 7.50
CA ARG A 148 19.84 -11.93 8.74
C ARG A 148 18.82 -13.03 8.53
N ASP A 149 18.20 -13.12 7.37
CA ASP A 149 17.15 -14.04 7.03
C ASP A 149 17.36 -14.63 5.63
N ALA A 150 17.90 -15.86 5.58
CA ALA A 150 18.17 -16.60 4.36
C ALA A 150 16.92 -16.93 3.50
N ALA A 151 15.73 -16.50 3.92
CA ALA A 151 14.49 -16.58 3.14
C ALA A 151 14.18 -15.28 2.37
N VAL A 152 14.96 -14.22 2.55
CA VAL A 152 14.70 -12.87 2.01
C VAL A 152 15.88 -12.44 1.15
N HIS A 153 15.83 -12.78 -0.14
CA HIS A 153 16.92 -12.54 -1.09
C HIS A 153 16.44 -12.57 -2.54
N PRO A 154 17.20 -12.02 -3.50
CA PRO A 154 16.84 -12.09 -4.91
C PRO A 154 16.50 -13.50 -5.43
N GLY A 155 15.28 -13.66 -5.91
CA GLY A 155 14.75 -14.93 -6.41
C GLY A 155 14.39 -15.96 -5.35
N ALA A 156 14.11 -15.54 -4.11
CA ALA A 156 13.42 -16.35 -3.12
C ALA A 156 12.02 -16.76 -3.60
N GLU A 157 11.40 -17.76 -2.95
CA GLU A 157 9.98 -18.03 -3.18
C GLU A 157 9.15 -17.03 -2.34
N PRO A 158 8.13 -16.39 -2.92
CA PRO A 158 7.28 -15.46 -2.19
C PRO A 158 6.54 -16.13 -1.04
N VAL A 159 6.42 -15.40 0.08
CA VAL A 159 5.59 -15.78 1.22
C VAL A 159 4.46 -14.75 1.35
N CYS A 160 3.25 -15.14 0.97
CA CYS A 160 2.11 -14.23 1.06
C CYS A 160 1.64 -13.96 2.50
N GLY A 161 1.19 -12.72 2.73
CA GLY A 161 0.57 -12.27 3.98
C GLY A 161 1.54 -12.01 5.15
N ASP A 162 2.86 -12.01 4.93
CA ASP A 162 3.84 -11.73 5.99
C ASP A 162 4.36 -10.28 6.00
N GLY A 163 4.00 -9.47 4.99
CA GLY A 163 4.41 -8.08 4.82
C GLY A 163 5.90 -7.90 4.50
N VAL A 164 6.58 -8.94 4.01
CA VAL A 164 8.00 -8.94 3.65
C VAL A 164 8.16 -9.10 2.14
N ASP A 165 8.95 -8.23 1.51
CA ASP A 165 9.45 -8.43 0.13
C ASP A 165 10.50 -9.55 0.16
N ASN A 166 10.08 -10.78 -0.15
CA ASN A 166 10.94 -11.96 -0.03
C ASN A 166 12.00 -12.03 -1.16
N ASP A 167 11.68 -11.59 -2.39
CA ASP A 167 12.61 -11.64 -3.52
C ASP A 167 13.36 -10.34 -3.81
N CYS A 168 13.21 -9.33 -2.95
CA CYS A 168 13.90 -8.04 -3.01
C CYS A 168 13.69 -7.29 -4.34
N ASP A 169 12.55 -7.48 -5.02
CA ASP A 169 12.24 -6.80 -6.29
C ASP A 169 11.55 -5.43 -6.10
N GLY A 170 11.18 -5.10 -4.86
CA GLY A 170 10.57 -3.84 -4.47
C GLY A 170 9.05 -3.81 -4.62
N VAL A 171 8.40 -4.96 -4.84
CA VAL A 171 6.96 -5.15 -4.68
C VAL A 171 6.69 -6.28 -3.70
N SER A 172 5.59 -6.22 -2.94
CA SER A 172 5.09 -7.43 -2.28
C SER A 172 4.56 -8.37 -3.36
N GLU A 173 4.95 -9.63 -3.31
CA GLU A 173 4.75 -10.57 -4.43
C GLU A 173 3.34 -11.18 -4.49
N CYS A 174 2.40 -10.68 -3.70
CA CYS A 174 1.00 -11.11 -3.75
C CYS A 174 0.22 -10.18 -4.67
N GLY A 175 0.31 -10.43 -5.97
CA GLY A 175 -0.61 -9.82 -6.94
C GLY A 175 -2.04 -10.32 -6.71
N LEU A 176 -2.99 -9.38 -6.59
CA LEU A 176 -4.45 -9.56 -6.55
C LEU A 176 -4.94 -10.77 -5.73
N ALA A 177 -5.20 -10.51 -4.46
CA ALA A 177 -6.02 -11.31 -3.55
C ALA A 177 -7.47 -11.56 -4.08
N TRP A 178 -7.94 -10.76 -5.04
CA TRP A 178 -9.34 -10.75 -5.48
C TRP A 178 -9.45 -11.22 -6.93
N GLY A 179 -10.49 -11.99 -7.26
CA GLY A 179 -10.68 -12.50 -8.62
C GLY A 179 -10.88 -11.37 -9.64
N VAL A 180 -10.18 -11.46 -10.78
CA VAL A 180 -10.18 -10.43 -11.85
C VAL A 180 -11.60 -10.14 -12.38
N GLU A 181 -12.49 -11.14 -12.39
CA GLU A 181 -13.92 -10.99 -12.73
C GLU A 181 -14.72 -12.13 -12.07
N ASP A 182 -15.07 -11.95 -10.80
CA ASP A 182 -15.88 -12.90 -10.04
C ASP A 182 -17.37 -12.68 -10.30
N GLN A 183 -18.15 -13.73 -10.11
CA GLN A 183 -19.60 -13.67 -10.09
C GLN A 183 -20.06 -13.97 -8.67
N ALA A 184 -21.22 -13.44 -8.27
CA ALA A 184 -21.71 -13.70 -6.92
C ALA A 184 -21.78 -15.22 -6.61
N ASP A 185 -22.06 -16.10 -7.58
CA ASP A 185 -22.09 -17.59 -7.42
C ASP A 185 -20.75 -18.25 -7.08
N ASP A 186 -19.65 -17.52 -7.23
CA ASP A 186 -18.33 -17.98 -6.82
C ASP A 186 -18.02 -17.63 -5.35
N VAL A 187 -18.82 -16.75 -4.73
CA VAL A 187 -18.65 -16.34 -3.33
C VAL A 187 -19.09 -17.42 -2.33
N ALA A 188 -18.19 -17.76 -1.41
CA ALA A 188 -18.38 -18.80 -0.42
C ALA A 188 -19.27 -18.42 0.77
N VAL A 189 -19.33 -17.14 1.13
CA VAL A 189 -20.09 -16.66 2.31
C VAL A 189 -21.17 -15.67 1.89
N ARG A 190 -22.41 -15.94 2.30
CA ARG A 190 -23.57 -15.11 1.98
C ARG A 190 -24.51 -14.97 3.16
N PHE A 191 -25.01 -13.77 3.37
CA PHE A 191 -26.09 -13.46 4.29
C PHE A 191 -27.35 -13.18 3.48
N LEU A 192 -28.44 -13.86 3.82
CA LEU A 192 -29.68 -13.85 3.06
C LEU A 192 -30.84 -13.37 3.94
N GLY A 193 -31.54 -12.34 3.44
CA GLY A 193 -32.74 -11.80 4.03
C GLY A 193 -33.97 -12.62 3.72
N SER A 194 -35.12 -12.10 4.14
CA SER A 194 -36.44 -12.63 3.82
C SER A 194 -37.36 -11.55 3.25
N GLU A 195 -38.50 -11.92 2.69
CA GLU A 195 -39.50 -10.95 2.19
C GLU A 195 -39.91 -9.93 3.26
N ASP A 196 -39.89 -10.32 4.53
CA ASP A 196 -40.27 -9.48 5.67
C ASP A 196 -39.07 -8.75 6.32
N VAL A 197 -37.83 -9.18 6.01
CA VAL A 197 -36.59 -8.65 6.58
C VAL A 197 -35.57 -8.53 5.45
N PRO A 198 -35.62 -7.42 4.69
CA PRO A 198 -34.62 -7.18 3.67
C PRO A 198 -33.25 -6.88 4.29
N LEU A 199 -32.18 -7.32 3.63
CA LEU A 199 -30.79 -6.93 3.93
C LEU A 199 -30.36 -5.83 2.95
N ASP A 200 -30.88 -4.63 3.15
CA ASP A 200 -30.68 -3.46 2.30
C ASP A 200 -30.07 -2.25 3.04
N GLY A 201 -29.71 -2.42 4.32
CA GLY A 201 -29.06 -1.40 5.13
C GLY A 201 -27.52 -1.48 5.16
N PRO A 202 -26.89 -0.60 5.96
CA PRO A 202 -25.45 -0.56 6.18
C PRO A 202 -24.92 -1.83 6.85
N ILE A 203 -23.62 -2.07 6.68
CA ILE A 203 -22.89 -3.25 7.16
C ILE A 203 -21.76 -2.77 8.05
N VAL A 204 -21.52 -3.49 9.15
CA VAL A 204 -20.29 -3.43 9.93
C VAL A 204 -19.76 -4.85 10.06
N ALA A 205 -18.48 -5.08 9.83
CA ALA A 205 -17.88 -6.41 9.84
C ALA A 205 -16.49 -6.44 10.46
N GLY A 206 -16.03 -7.63 10.85
CA GLY A 206 -14.67 -7.86 11.36
C GLY A 206 -14.41 -7.40 12.80
N VAL A 207 -15.46 -7.02 13.52
CA VAL A 207 -15.40 -6.55 14.92
C VAL A 207 -16.00 -7.58 15.88
N ASP A 208 -15.44 -7.75 17.08
CA ASP A 208 -15.91 -8.73 18.07
C ASP A 208 -17.08 -8.18 18.92
N LEU A 209 -18.27 -8.15 18.32
CA LEU A 209 -19.49 -7.66 18.97
C LEU A 209 -19.98 -8.63 20.06
N THR A 210 -19.72 -9.92 19.92
CA THR A 210 -20.19 -10.97 20.84
C THR A 210 -19.22 -11.27 21.98
N GLY A 211 -18.01 -10.72 21.93
CA GLY A 211 -16.96 -10.90 22.95
C GLY A 211 -16.36 -12.30 22.96
N ASP A 212 -16.44 -13.02 21.84
CA ASP A 212 -15.96 -14.40 21.70
C ASP A 212 -14.53 -14.49 21.13
N GLY A 213 -13.98 -13.34 20.74
CA GLY A 213 -12.64 -13.17 20.18
C GLY A 213 -12.56 -13.37 18.66
N ARG A 214 -13.69 -13.36 17.94
CA ARG A 214 -13.75 -13.47 16.48
C ARG A 214 -14.43 -12.23 15.88
N GLY A 215 -14.14 -11.97 14.61
CA GLY A 215 -14.87 -10.94 13.86
C GLY A 215 -16.33 -11.37 13.65
N ASP A 216 -17.23 -10.44 13.91
CA ASP A 216 -18.67 -10.58 13.72
C ASP A 216 -19.16 -9.65 12.60
N VAL A 217 -20.38 -9.88 12.15
CA VAL A 217 -21.06 -9.08 11.11
C VAL A 217 -22.37 -8.55 11.66
N ALA A 218 -22.57 -7.23 11.59
CA ALA A 218 -23.82 -6.57 11.87
C ALA A 218 -24.40 -5.94 10.59
N ILE A 219 -25.68 -6.20 10.31
CA ILE A 219 -26.38 -5.70 9.12
C ILE A 219 -27.63 -4.94 9.57
N GLY A 220 -27.71 -3.68 9.18
CA GLY A 220 -28.90 -2.84 9.35
C GLY A 220 -30.05 -3.30 8.45
N THR A 221 -31.27 -3.24 8.97
CA THR A 221 -32.48 -3.63 8.24
C THR A 221 -33.55 -2.51 8.35
N PRO A 222 -33.25 -1.30 7.82
CA PRO A 222 -34.18 -0.18 7.87
C PRO A 222 -35.46 -0.47 7.07
N GLY A 223 -36.57 0.18 7.41
CA GLY A 223 -37.80 0.08 6.62
C GLY A 223 -38.61 -1.21 6.81
N VAL A 224 -38.31 -2.05 7.81
CA VAL A 224 -39.14 -3.23 8.14
C VAL A 224 -40.50 -2.79 8.71
N THR A 225 -41.54 -2.82 7.87
CA THR A 225 -42.84 -2.19 8.13
C THR A 225 -43.86 -3.03 8.90
N GLU A 226 -43.68 -4.35 9.02
CA GLU A 226 -44.65 -5.22 9.71
C GLU A 226 -44.10 -5.87 11.00
N GLY A 227 -44.79 -5.66 12.12
CA GLY A 227 -44.60 -6.43 13.36
C GLY A 227 -43.43 -6.02 14.24
N GLY A 228 -42.66 -5.00 13.84
CA GLY A 228 -41.47 -4.53 14.55
C GLY A 228 -40.32 -5.46 14.39
N GLY A 229 -40.02 -5.75 13.13
CA GLY A 229 -38.91 -6.61 12.78
C GLY A 229 -37.57 -6.09 13.27
N PRO A 230 -36.50 -6.83 12.97
CA PRO A 230 -35.16 -6.44 13.32
C PRO A 230 -34.87 -5.03 12.80
N GLY A 231 -34.15 -4.24 13.58
CA GLY A 231 -33.42 -3.07 13.09
C GLY A 231 -31.99 -3.44 12.74
N VAL A 232 -31.39 -4.40 13.48
CA VAL A 232 -30.05 -4.93 13.19
C VAL A 232 -30.03 -6.44 13.43
N LEU A 233 -29.39 -7.17 12.52
CA LEU A 233 -29.02 -8.58 12.67
C LEU A 233 -27.52 -8.69 12.95
N ILE A 234 -27.13 -9.52 13.91
CA ILE A 234 -25.73 -9.76 14.28
C ILE A 234 -25.43 -11.25 14.09
N PHE A 235 -24.38 -11.54 13.34
CA PHE A 235 -23.89 -12.89 13.05
C PHE A 235 -22.49 -13.03 13.62
N GLY A 236 -22.28 -14.05 14.44
CA GLY A 236 -21.01 -14.36 15.06
C GLY A 236 -20.10 -15.19 14.14
N GLY A 237 -18.81 -14.85 14.11
CA GLY A 237 -17.82 -15.60 13.35
C GLY A 237 -17.54 -17.01 13.92
N PRO A 238 -16.82 -17.88 13.19
CA PRO A 238 -16.28 -17.68 11.85
C PRO A 238 -17.32 -17.97 10.77
N PHE A 239 -17.13 -17.38 9.58
CA PHE A 239 -18.08 -17.52 8.48
C PHE A 239 -17.72 -18.63 7.49
N ALA A 240 -18.69 -19.46 7.14
CA ALA A 240 -18.56 -20.45 6.07
C ALA A 240 -19.94 -20.85 5.52
N GLY A 241 -20.23 -20.48 4.27
CA GLY A 241 -21.49 -20.83 3.60
C GLY A 241 -22.56 -19.75 3.72
N GLU A 242 -23.82 -20.17 3.61
CA GLU A 242 -24.98 -19.29 3.63
C GLU A 242 -25.59 -19.18 5.04
N TYR A 243 -25.98 -17.96 5.41
CA TYR A 243 -26.62 -17.60 6.68
C TYR A 243 -27.94 -16.89 6.38
N ASP A 244 -29.06 -17.42 6.87
CA ASP A 244 -30.35 -16.74 6.76
C ASP A 244 -30.61 -15.88 8.02
N VAL A 245 -31.62 -15.01 8.00
CA VAL A 245 -32.11 -14.24 9.17
C VAL A 245 -32.25 -15.07 10.46
N ALA A 246 -32.58 -16.36 10.35
CA ALA A 246 -32.77 -17.26 11.49
C ALA A 246 -31.46 -17.74 12.14
N ASP A 247 -30.33 -17.56 11.45
CA ASP A 247 -28.99 -17.95 11.92
C ASP A 247 -28.29 -16.81 12.69
N ALA A 248 -28.90 -15.62 12.80
CA ALA A 248 -28.36 -14.51 13.59
C ALA A 248 -28.21 -14.88 15.07
N ASP A 249 -27.06 -14.56 15.66
CA ASP A 249 -26.72 -14.80 17.06
C ASP A 249 -27.39 -13.79 18.01
N ALA A 250 -27.62 -12.58 17.52
CA ALA A 250 -28.40 -11.57 18.21
C ALA A 250 -29.23 -10.74 17.23
N VAL A 251 -30.42 -10.35 17.68
CA VAL A 251 -31.33 -9.48 16.93
C VAL A 251 -31.69 -8.27 17.78
N LEU A 252 -31.44 -7.08 17.25
CA LEU A 252 -31.83 -5.82 17.87
C LEU A 252 -33.11 -5.31 17.22
N TYR A 253 -34.19 -5.31 17.99
CA TYR A 253 -35.51 -4.88 17.50
C TYR A 253 -35.70 -3.38 17.66
N ALA A 254 -36.33 -2.77 16.65
CA ALA A 254 -36.68 -1.36 16.64
C ALA A 254 -37.54 -0.96 17.84
N ARG A 255 -37.43 0.31 18.27
CA ARG A 255 -38.16 0.85 19.42
C ARG A 255 -39.67 0.78 19.26
N TYR A 256 -40.16 1.02 18.05
CA TYR A 256 -41.58 1.05 17.72
C TYR A 256 -41.89 0.03 16.62
N PRO A 257 -42.66 -1.02 16.92
CA PRO A 257 -42.84 -2.14 16.00
C PRO A 257 -43.75 -1.87 14.78
N LEU A 258 -43.95 -0.61 14.42
CA LEU A 258 -44.96 -0.19 13.43
C LEU A 258 -44.44 1.00 12.60
N GLU A 259 -43.41 0.80 11.77
CA GLU A 259 -42.87 1.78 10.79
C GLU A 259 -41.69 2.65 11.29
N GLY A 260 -40.49 2.09 11.45
CA GLY A 260 -39.27 2.87 11.74
C GLY A 260 -38.05 2.34 10.99
N ASP A 261 -37.08 3.22 10.74
CA ASP A 261 -35.85 2.94 9.99
C ASP A 261 -34.67 2.65 10.92
N ALA A 262 -34.88 1.84 11.96
CA ALA A 262 -33.80 1.45 12.86
C ALA A 262 -32.76 0.63 12.08
N GLY A 263 -31.48 0.94 12.29
CA GLY A 263 -30.40 0.36 11.49
C GLY A 263 -30.16 1.07 10.17
N ALA A 264 -30.70 2.28 9.94
CA ALA A 264 -30.40 3.07 8.75
C ALA A 264 -28.95 3.58 8.71
N ALA A 265 -28.32 3.70 9.87
CA ALA A 265 -26.90 4.03 10.02
C ALA A 265 -26.29 3.11 11.10
N LEU A 266 -25.05 2.67 10.90
CA LEU A 266 -24.42 1.66 11.74
C LEU A 266 -22.91 1.84 11.78
N VAL A 267 -22.34 1.90 12.99
CA VAL A 267 -20.88 1.89 13.25
C VAL A 267 -20.59 1.16 14.55
N ALA A 268 -19.38 0.62 14.72
CA ALA A 268 -19.01 -0.13 15.91
C ALA A 268 -17.61 0.24 16.43
N GLY A 269 -17.45 0.17 17.75
CA GLY A 269 -16.21 0.49 18.46
C GLY A 269 -16.45 0.56 19.96
N ASP A 270 -15.40 0.46 20.77
CA ASP A 270 -15.48 0.59 22.23
C ASP A 270 -15.66 2.08 22.60
N VAL A 271 -16.90 2.51 22.78
CA VAL A 271 -17.20 3.94 23.03
C VAL A 271 -17.21 4.28 24.52
N ASP A 272 -17.28 3.28 25.41
CA ASP A 272 -17.31 3.48 26.86
C ASP A 272 -16.03 3.04 27.61
N ASP A 273 -15.01 2.60 26.88
CA ASP A 273 -13.67 2.18 27.33
C ASP A 273 -13.74 1.03 28.35
N ASP A 274 -14.65 0.07 28.12
CA ASP A 274 -14.81 -1.13 28.93
C ASP A 274 -14.06 -2.36 28.40
N GLY A 275 -13.51 -2.25 27.18
CA GLY A 275 -12.75 -3.26 26.47
C GLY A 275 -13.58 -4.17 25.56
N TYR A 276 -14.88 -3.92 25.40
CA TYR A 276 -15.73 -4.60 24.43
C TYR A 276 -16.16 -3.65 23.31
N VAL A 277 -16.41 -4.21 22.13
CA VAL A 277 -16.93 -3.43 21.01
C VAL A 277 -18.40 -3.14 21.27
N ASP A 278 -18.78 -1.87 21.17
CA ASP A 278 -20.16 -1.41 21.20
C ASP A 278 -20.68 -1.16 19.78
N LEU A 279 -21.99 -1.05 19.64
CA LEU A 279 -22.67 -0.77 18.39
C LEU A 279 -23.48 0.51 18.49
N LEU A 280 -23.25 1.47 17.58
CA LEU A 280 -24.05 2.68 17.45
C LEU A 280 -25.01 2.54 16.27
N VAL A 281 -26.31 2.67 16.55
CA VAL A 281 -27.41 2.44 15.61
C VAL A 281 -28.24 3.71 15.43
N GLY A 282 -28.41 4.14 14.19
CA GLY A 282 -29.33 5.22 13.80
C GLY A 282 -30.77 4.72 13.57
N GLU A 283 -31.75 5.48 14.05
CA GLU A 283 -33.19 5.34 13.74
C GLU A 283 -33.75 6.74 13.42
N PRO A 284 -33.51 7.29 12.21
CA PRO A 284 -33.82 8.69 11.89
C PRO A 284 -35.32 8.97 11.75
N ASN A 285 -36.10 8.01 11.25
CA ASN A 285 -37.53 8.19 10.96
C ASN A 285 -38.43 7.26 11.79
N PRO A 286 -38.39 7.32 13.14
CA PRO A 286 -39.30 6.55 13.97
C PRO A 286 -40.72 7.12 13.87
N PRO A 287 -41.78 6.34 14.17
CA PRO A 287 -43.16 6.84 14.22
C PRO A 287 -43.39 8.02 15.18
N SER A 288 -42.49 8.20 16.14
CA SER A 288 -42.51 9.33 17.08
C SER A 288 -42.13 10.66 16.41
N GLY A 289 -41.36 10.60 15.32
CA GLY A 289 -40.86 11.74 14.54
C GLY A 289 -39.64 12.43 15.14
N TYR A 290 -38.97 11.91 16.16
CA TYR A 290 -37.84 12.59 16.83
C TYR A 290 -36.45 12.24 16.24
N GLY A 291 -36.30 11.07 15.62
CA GLY A 291 -34.98 10.48 15.35
C GLY A 291 -34.27 10.03 16.62
N TYR A 292 -33.52 8.94 16.53
CA TYR A 292 -32.76 8.36 17.63
C TYR A 292 -31.37 7.89 17.19
N ALA A 293 -30.43 8.00 18.12
CA ALA A 293 -29.17 7.27 18.08
C ALA A 293 -29.08 6.35 19.31
N HIS A 294 -28.76 5.08 19.10
CA HIS A 294 -28.71 4.06 20.14
C HIS A 294 -27.29 3.52 20.26
N PHE A 295 -26.64 3.74 21.40
CA PHE A 295 -25.40 3.05 21.77
C PHE A 295 -25.80 1.75 22.45
N VAL A 296 -25.38 0.61 21.90
CA VAL A 296 -25.67 -0.73 22.36
C VAL A 296 -24.38 -1.34 22.87
N PHE A 297 -24.27 -1.46 24.20
CA PHE A 297 -23.02 -1.84 24.85
C PHE A 297 -22.73 -3.33 24.73
N GLY A 298 -21.51 -3.66 24.33
CA GLY A 298 -21.02 -5.03 24.23
C GLY A 298 -20.76 -5.70 25.59
N PRO A 299 -20.44 -7.00 25.59
CA PRO A 299 -20.60 -7.93 24.49
C PRO A 299 -22.09 -8.29 24.28
N LEU A 300 -22.52 -8.31 23.02
CA LEU A 300 -23.89 -8.58 22.63
C LEU A 300 -24.17 -10.08 22.68
N SER A 301 -25.15 -10.50 23.48
CA SER A 301 -25.59 -11.90 23.53
C SER A 301 -27.11 -12.04 23.59
N GLY A 302 -27.68 -12.64 22.54
CA GLY A 302 -29.12 -12.85 22.40
C GLY A 302 -29.92 -11.60 22.03
N ASP A 303 -31.22 -11.77 21.87
CA ASP A 303 -32.14 -10.74 21.37
C ASP A 303 -32.34 -9.58 22.36
N GLY A 304 -32.37 -8.35 21.83
CA GLY A 304 -32.57 -7.11 22.60
C GLY A 304 -33.53 -6.13 21.94
N GLU A 305 -34.13 -5.24 22.73
CA GLU A 305 -34.89 -4.08 22.21
C GLU A 305 -34.05 -2.81 22.37
N LEU A 306 -33.93 -2.01 21.31
CA LEU A 306 -33.14 -0.76 21.27
C LEU A 306 -33.63 0.33 22.24
N ALA A 307 -34.77 0.16 22.92
CA ALA A 307 -35.38 1.22 23.72
C ALA A 307 -35.73 0.84 25.17
N SER A 308 -35.45 -0.40 25.58
CA SER A 308 -35.91 -0.90 26.87
C SER A 308 -34.91 -1.78 27.62
N SER A 309 -33.76 -2.08 27.01
CA SER A 309 -32.69 -2.85 27.66
C SER A 309 -31.88 -1.97 28.63
N ARG A 310 -31.11 -2.61 29.53
CA ARG A 310 -30.14 -1.91 30.39
C ARG A 310 -28.81 -1.62 29.67
N GLU A 311 -28.63 -2.23 28.52
CA GLU A 311 -27.40 -2.24 27.73
C GLU A 311 -27.50 -1.24 26.57
N VAL A 312 -28.56 -0.40 26.55
CA VAL A 312 -28.74 0.60 25.50
C VAL A 312 -28.88 2.00 26.07
N LEU A 313 -28.03 2.90 25.55
CA LEU A 313 -28.13 4.34 25.74
C LEU A 313 -28.81 4.97 24.52
N THR A 314 -29.96 5.60 24.70
CA THR A 314 -30.65 6.28 23.59
C THR A 314 -30.53 7.79 23.72
N VAL A 315 -30.04 8.41 22.65
CA VAL A 315 -30.09 9.86 22.42
C VAL A 315 -31.31 10.17 21.56
N GLU A 316 -32.12 11.14 21.99
CA GLU A 316 -33.34 11.57 21.30
C GLU A 316 -33.11 12.95 20.70
N GLY A 317 -33.40 13.07 19.40
CA GLY A 317 -33.29 14.32 18.66
C GLY A 317 -34.48 15.27 18.88
N GLY A 318 -34.50 16.35 18.12
CA GLY A 318 -35.67 17.23 18.02
C GLY A 318 -36.82 16.61 17.21
N LEU A 319 -38.06 17.00 17.50
CA LEU A 319 -39.21 16.56 16.71
C LEU A 319 -39.10 17.08 15.27
N GLY A 320 -38.91 16.15 14.32
CA GLY A 320 -38.75 16.41 12.90
C GLY A 320 -37.31 16.55 12.46
N ASP A 321 -36.32 16.42 13.36
CA ASP A 321 -34.91 16.73 13.10
C ASP A 321 -34.09 15.51 12.61
N GLN A 322 -34.68 14.31 12.65
CA GLN A 322 -34.11 13.06 12.13
C GLN A 322 -32.72 12.73 12.70
N LEU A 323 -32.54 12.84 14.02
CA LEU A 323 -31.29 12.42 14.65
C LEU A 323 -30.93 10.97 14.30
N GLY A 324 -29.67 10.73 13.94
CA GLY A 324 -29.16 9.41 13.62
C GLY A 324 -29.32 9.04 12.14
N THR A 325 -29.53 10.03 11.25
CA THR A 325 -29.46 9.80 9.80
C THR A 325 -28.08 9.31 9.38
N ALA A 326 -27.03 9.92 9.92
CA ALA A 326 -25.66 9.44 9.82
C ALA A 326 -25.00 9.44 11.20
N VAL A 327 -24.12 8.47 11.40
CA VAL A 327 -23.30 8.31 12.61
C VAL A 327 -21.90 7.89 12.20
N THR A 328 -20.88 8.37 12.91
CA THR A 328 -19.50 7.89 12.70
C THR A 328 -18.70 7.90 14.01
N LEU A 329 -17.68 7.05 14.09
CA LEU A 329 -16.72 6.94 15.20
C LEU A 329 -15.32 7.25 14.67
N LEU A 330 -14.52 7.97 15.45
CA LEU A 330 -13.17 8.38 15.08
C LEU A 330 -12.35 8.77 16.32
N ASP A 331 -11.03 8.87 16.26
CA ASP A 331 -10.21 9.54 17.29
C ASP A 331 -9.82 10.95 16.82
N GLY A 332 -10.75 11.91 16.95
CA GLY A 332 -10.59 13.25 16.41
C GLY A 332 -9.72 14.19 17.26
N ASP A 333 -9.34 13.80 18.48
CA ASP A 333 -8.37 14.55 19.27
C ASP A 333 -7.04 13.83 19.55
N GLY A 334 -6.85 12.65 18.95
CA GLY A 334 -5.62 11.87 18.99
C GLY A 334 -5.30 11.36 20.39
N ASP A 335 -6.31 11.17 21.23
CA ASP A 335 -6.15 10.73 22.63
C ASP A 335 -6.26 9.21 22.81
N GLY A 336 -6.57 8.49 21.72
CA GLY A 336 -6.69 7.04 21.64
C GLY A 336 -8.05 6.50 22.09
N GLN A 337 -9.01 7.37 22.41
CA GLN A 337 -10.40 6.99 22.70
C GLN A 337 -11.30 7.39 21.55
N LEU A 338 -12.36 6.60 21.32
CA LEU A 338 -13.31 6.90 20.27
C LEU A 338 -14.20 8.11 20.65
N ASP A 339 -14.16 9.09 19.77
CA ASP A 339 -15.12 10.15 19.60
C ASP A 339 -16.27 9.68 18.71
N TYR A 340 -17.36 10.44 18.70
CA TYR A 340 -18.51 10.08 17.88
C TYR A 340 -19.29 11.29 17.38
N VAL A 341 -19.82 11.13 16.18
CA VAL A 341 -20.61 12.13 15.47
C VAL A 341 -22.04 11.62 15.30
N LEU A 342 -23.01 12.46 15.65
CA LEU A 342 -24.43 12.22 15.39
C LEU A 342 -24.98 13.37 14.54
N THR A 343 -25.81 13.07 13.54
CA THR A 343 -26.36 14.11 12.65
C THR A 343 -27.88 14.25 12.75
N GLU A 344 -28.38 15.45 12.52
CA GLU A 344 -29.78 15.85 12.41
C GLU A 344 -29.96 16.72 11.15
N PRO A 345 -30.10 16.11 9.96
CA PRO A 345 -30.10 16.85 8.70
C PRO A 345 -31.29 17.78 8.53
N THR A 346 -32.42 17.47 9.16
CA THR A 346 -33.62 18.32 9.09
C THR A 346 -33.74 19.29 10.26
N ASN A 347 -32.71 19.42 11.10
CA ASN A 347 -32.70 20.41 12.18
C ASN A 347 -32.90 21.82 11.62
N ILE A 348 -33.91 22.52 12.14
CA ILE A 348 -34.34 23.85 11.69
C ILE A 348 -33.39 24.96 12.20
N GLY A 349 -32.41 24.64 13.04
CA GLY A 349 -31.46 25.58 13.61
C GLY A 349 -32.09 26.61 14.57
N LEU A 350 -31.35 27.08 15.57
CA LEU A 350 -31.75 28.23 16.39
C LEU A 350 -31.16 29.53 15.83
N CYS A 351 -31.48 29.83 14.58
CA CYS A 351 -30.96 30.98 13.83
C CYS A 351 -31.71 32.29 14.15
N GLY A 352 -31.71 32.70 15.42
CA GLY A 352 -32.28 33.99 15.83
C GLY A 352 -33.78 34.14 15.50
N ASN A 353 -34.16 35.21 14.79
CA ASN A 353 -35.56 35.53 14.42
C ASN A 353 -35.92 35.08 12.99
N TYR A 354 -35.02 34.37 12.29
CA TYR A 354 -35.26 33.84 10.96
C TYR A 354 -35.48 32.34 11.08
N SER A 355 -36.72 31.90 10.83
CA SER A 355 -37.02 30.49 10.56
C SER A 355 -36.69 30.24 9.09
N VAL A 356 -35.58 29.58 8.81
CA VAL A 356 -35.41 28.84 7.55
C VAL A 356 -35.50 27.38 7.91
N ASP A 357 -36.05 26.59 6.99
CA ASP A 357 -36.32 25.17 7.18
C ASP A 357 -35.00 24.38 6.94
N GLU A 358 -34.76 23.29 7.69
CA GLU A 358 -33.83 22.19 7.34
C GLU A 358 -32.36 22.57 6.97
N SER A 359 -31.69 23.40 7.79
CA SER A 359 -30.26 23.74 7.59
C SER A 359 -29.29 22.62 7.97
N GLY A 360 -29.72 21.66 8.79
CA GLY A 360 -28.90 20.53 9.23
C GLY A 360 -27.90 20.87 10.35
N ARG A 361 -27.64 19.88 11.21
CA ARG A 361 -26.69 19.97 12.33
C ARG A 361 -25.97 18.65 12.54
N ALA A 362 -24.73 18.71 13.00
CA ALA A 362 -24.05 17.59 13.62
C ALA A 362 -23.58 17.90 15.06
N TYR A 363 -23.45 16.83 15.83
CA TYR A 363 -22.95 16.82 17.21
C TYR A 363 -21.68 15.98 17.24
N LEU A 364 -20.54 16.62 17.48
CA LEU A 364 -19.27 15.94 17.72
C LEU A 364 -19.03 15.88 19.23
N TYR A 365 -18.91 14.67 19.77
CA TYR A 365 -18.58 14.45 21.17
C TYR A 365 -17.21 13.80 21.30
N PHE A 366 -16.37 14.38 22.14
CA PHE A 366 -15.05 13.81 22.43
C PHE A 366 -15.15 12.81 23.57
N GLY A 367 -14.76 11.56 23.31
CA GLY A 367 -14.90 10.40 24.18
C GLY A 367 -14.17 10.50 25.52
N PRO A 368 -14.40 9.52 26.41
CA PRO A 368 -15.29 8.36 26.22
C PRO A 368 -16.74 8.71 26.57
N LEU A 369 -17.69 7.88 26.16
CA LEU A 369 -19.12 8.06 26.41
C LEU A 369 -19.42 8.13 27.92
N PRO A 370 -20.09 9.19 28.41
CA PRO A 370 -20.41 9.32 29.81
C PRO A 370 -21.57 8.40 30.19
N GLN A 371 -21.56 7.85 31.41
CA GLN A 371 -22.65 7.03 31.97
C GLN A 371 -24.03 7.73 32.07
N ASP A 372 -24.15 9.02 31.69
CA ASP A 372 -25.40 9.80 31.73
C ASP A 372 -25.74 10.34 30.32
N ALA A 373 -26.58 9.59 29.58
CA ALA A 373 -27.04 9.88 28.21
C ALA A 373 -27.47 11.33 27.97
N GLN A 374 -28.12 11.93 28.97
CA GLN A 374 -28.78 13.23 28.82
C GLN A 374 -27.77 14.38 28.66
N ARG A 375 -26.47 14.09 28.80
CA ARG A 375 -25.40 15.08 28.66
C ARG A 375 -24.71 15.04 27.30
N ILE A 376 -24.94 14.01 26.48
CA ILE A 376 -24.24 13.84 25.19
C ILE A 376 -24.45 15.06 24.28
N LEU A 377 -25.70 15.40 23.96
CA LEU A 377 -26.02 16.56 23.12
C LEU A 377 -25.72 17.92 23.81
N LEU A 378 -25.63 17.95 25.14
CA LEU A 378 -25.39 19.19 25.90
C LEU A 378 -23.91 19.55 26.00
N ASP A 379 -23.04 18.54 26.08
CA ASP A 379 -21.61 18.70 26.26
C ASP A 379 -20.84 18.53 24.91
N SER A 380 -21.54 18.21 23.81
CA SER A 380 -20.99 18.11 22.45
C SER A 380 -20.63 19.48 21.84
N THR A 381 -19.67 19.43 20.91
CA THR A 381 -19.42 20.49 19.93
C THR A 381 -20.54 20.48 18.89
N TYR A 382 -21.04 21.66 18.53
CA TYR A 382 -22.08 21.81 17.50
C TYR A 382 -21.43 22.24 16.19
N ILE A 383 -21.75 21.53 15.10
CA ILE A 383 -21.34 21.88 13.75
C ILE A 383 -22.62 22.13 12.96
N ASP A 384 -22.83 23.37 12.52
CA ASP A 384 -23.97 23.72 11.67
C ASP A 384 -23.44 24.17 10.29
N TYR A 385 -24.23 23.99 9.23
CA TYR A 385 -23.81 24.41 7.89
C TYR A 385 -23.64 25.94 7.81
N ARG A 386 -24.76 26.66 7.99
CA ARG A 386 -24.90 28.11 8.20
C ARG A 386 -26.39 28.45 8.34
N CYS A 387 -26.71 29.43 9.17
CA CYS A 387 -28.07 29.97 9.23
C CYS A 387 -28.54 30.57 7.90
N GLY A 388 -29.66 30.06 7.36
CA GLY A 388 -30.37 30.68 6.22
C GLY A 388 -30.52 29.83 4.96
N ASP A 389 -29.82 28.69 4.89
CA ASP A 389 -29.76 27.81 3.71
C ASP A 389 -30.48 26.48 4.02
N GLU A 390 -31.34 25.99 3.11
CA GLU A 390 -31.89 24.62 3.12
C GLU A 390 -30.81 23.72 2.48
N THR A 391 -30.19 22.85 3.28
CA THR A 391 -29.01 22.08 2.80
C THR A 391 -28.97 20.61 3.20
N HIS A 392 -29.81 20.20 4.15
CA HIS A 392 -29.78 18.84 4.70
C HIS A 392 -28.38 18.41 5.19
N PHE A 393 -27.57 19.36 5.68
CA PHE A 393 -26.24 19.06 6.20
C PHE A 393 -26.28 17.99 7.30
N GLY A 394 -25.47 16.95 7.14
CA GLY A 394 -25.46 15.78 8.01
C GLY A 394 -26.22 14.57 7.45
N GLU A 395 -26.69 14.61 6.20
CA GLU A 395 -27.12 13.38 5.50
C GLU A 395 -25.94 12.46 5.19
N GLU A 396 -24.75 13.02 4.91
CA GLU A 396 -23.55 12.26 4.57
C GLU A 396 -22.33 12.79 5.34
N VAL A 397 -21.68 11.90 6.09
CA VAL A 397 -20.44 12.15 6.83
C VAL A 397 -19.65 10.86 6.92
N ASP A 398 -18.33 10.95 6.74
CA ASP A 398 -17.43 9.83 6.96
C ASP A 398 -16.10 10.31 7.57
N VAL A 399 -15.32 9.35 8.06
CA VAL A 399 -13.94 9.58 8.51
C VAL A 399 -13.03 9.70 7.29
N ALA A 400 -12.27 10.78 7.24
CA ALA A 400 -11.33 11.03 6.14
C ALA A 400 -10.00 10.31 6.34
N GLY A 401 -9.71 9.85 7.57
CA GLY A 401 -8.37 9.43 8.02
C GLY A 401 -7.54 10.62 8.51
N ASP A 402 -6.23 10.44 8.68
CA ASP A 402 -5.30 11.51 9.07
C ASP A 402 -4.82 12.28 7.81
N VAL A 403 -5.64 13.22 7.37
CA VAL A 403 -5.43 13.97 6.12
C VAL A 403 -4.36 15.06 6.30
N ASP A 404 -4.16 15.53 7.53
CA ASP A 404 -3.19 16.60 7.83
C ASP A 404 -1.86 16.16 8.48
N GLY A 405 -1.79 14.89 8.90
CA GLY A 405 -0.61 14.19 9.43
C GLY A 405 -0.33 14.50 10.90
N ASP A 406 -1.36 14.84 11.67
CA ASP A 406 -1.24 15.15 13.11
C ASP A 406 -1.48 13.94 14.03
N GLY A 407 -1.90 12.81 13.45
CA GLY A 407 -2.16 11.54 14.11
C GLY A 407 -3.57 11.41 14.70
N ALA A 408 -4.45 12.39 14.49
CA ALA A 408 -5.87 12.30 14.78
C ALA A 408 -6.67 12.11 13.48
N ASP A 409 -7.84 11.50 13.60
CA ASP A 409 -8.74 11.30 12.47
C ASP A 409 -9.46 12.62 12.09
N ASP A 410 -9.61 12.86 10.80
CA ASP A 410 -10.33 14.02 10.25
C ASP A 410 -11.74 13.65 9.76
N LEU A 411 -12.60 14.66 9.58
CA LEU A 411 -13.98 14.46 9.13
C LEU A 411 -14.24 15.01 7.73
N LEU A 412 -14.94 14.22 6.93
CA LEU A 412 -15.38 14.55 5.58
C LEU A 412 -16.91 14.65 5.53
N TRP A 413 -17.42 15.73 4.96
CA TRP A 413 -18.86 16.01 4.92
C TRP A 413 -19.37 16.18 3.50
N GLY A 414 -20.33 15.36 3.11
CA GLY A 414 -21.08 15.49 1.87
C GLY A 414 -22.29 16.42 2.03
N VAL A 415 -22.41 17.43 1.16
CA VAL A 415 -23.56 18.34 1.11
C VAL A 415 -24.02 18.49 -0.34
N PRO A 416 -24.75 17.50 -0.88
CA PRO A 416 -25.11 17.44 -2.30
C PRO A 416 -26.13 18.52 -2.71
N ASP A 417 -27.03 18.91 -1.81
CA ASP A 417 -28.17 19.82 -2.07
C ASP A 417 -27.99 21.21 -1.44
N VAL A 418 -26.95 21.95 -1.83
CA VAL A 418 -26.83 23.37 -1.41
C VAL A 418 -27.67 24.27 -2.31
N GLU A 419 -28.77 24.83 -1.78
CA GLU A 419 -29.51 25.94 -2.42
C GLU A 419 -29.03 27.31 -1.90
N PRO A 420 -28.15 28.05 -2.61
CA PRO A 420 -27.74 29.37 -2.15
C PRO A 420 -28.87 30.42 -2.25
N ASP A 421 -29.25 31.00 -1.09
CA ASP A 421 -29.95 32.29 -0.93
C ASP A 421 -31.37 32.42 -1.56
N GLY A 422 -32.15 31.34 -1.72
CA GLY A 422 -33.58 31.42 -2.05
C GLY A 422 -33.89 32.05 -3.43
N VAL A 423 -32.90 32.12 -4.32
CA VAL A 423 -33.05 32.49 -5.73
C VAL A 423 -32.70 31.26 -6.57
N ASN A 424 -33.67 30.35 -6.68
CA ASN A 424 -33.62 29.17 -7.55
C ASN A 424 -32.90 29.49 -8.88
N THR A 425 -31.71 28.93 -9.10
CA THR A 425 -31.33 28.40 -10.42
C THR A 425 -30.19 27.38 -10.49
N ASP A 426 -29.26 27.21 -9.53
CA ASP A 426 -28.22 26.17 -9.64
C ASP A 426 -27.82 25.63 -8.25
N ALA A 427 -28.33 24.46 -7.86
CA ALA A 427 -27.86 23.73 -6.68
C ALA A 427 -26.51 23.08 -7.02
N SER A 428 -25.48 23.36 -6.22
CA SER A 428 -24.12 22.83 -6.41
C SER A 428 -23.73 21.99 -5.21
N GLY A 429 -23.43 20.71 -5.41
CA GLY A 429 -22.90 19.88 -4.33
C GLY A 429 -21.53 20.38 -3.83
N GLN A 430 -21.32 20.24 -2.52
CA GLN A 430 -20.11 20.66 -1.81
C GLN A 430 -19.64 19.54 -0.88
N VAL A 431 -18.33 19.45 -0.72
CA VAL A 431 -17.69 18.59 0.27
C VAL A 431 -16.77 19.43 1.14
N PHE A 432 -16.81 19.19 2.45
CA PHE A 432 -16.00 19.91 3.43
C PHE A 432 -15.11 18.93 4.19
N LEU A 433 -13.82 19.25 4.25
CA LEU A 433 -12.87 18.59 5.12
C LEU A 433 -12.72 19.44 6.38
N MET A 434 -12.89 18.84 7.56
CA MET A 434 -12.58 19.46 8.84
C MET A 434 -11.44 18.70 9.50
N THR A 435 -10.35 19.42 9.73
CA THR A 435 -9.19 18.93 10.48
C THR A 435 -9.03 19.71 11.79
N GLU A 436 -8.03 19.39 12.60
CA GLU A 436 -7.78 20.02 13.91
C GLU A 436 -9.00 19.96 14.86
N LEU A 437 -9.76 18.86 14.85
CA LEU A 437 -11.06 18.74 15.55
C LEU A 437 -10.93 19.00 17.07
N ALA A 438 -9.83 18.59 17.69
CA ALA A 438 -9.50 18.88 19.10
C ALA A 438 -9.68 20.37 19.48
N SER A 439 -9.43 21.29 18.54
CA SER A 439 -9.56 22.73 18.75
C SER A 439 -11.01 23.19 18.93
N LEU A 440 -11.97 22.38 18.46
CA LEU A 440 -13.40 22.65 18.48
C LEU A 440 -14.07 22.23 19.80
N ARG A 441 -13.37 21.55 20.72
CA ARG A 441 -13.94 20.98 21.95
C ARG A 441 -14.77 21.99 22.77
N GLY A 442 -16.07 21.71 22.91
CA GLY A 442 -17.01 22.55 23.65
C GLY A 442 -17.31 23.90 22.98
N SER A 443 -17.07 23.98 21.67
CA SER A 443 -17.30 25.18 20.86
C SER A 443 -18.45 24.99 19.87
N TRP A 444 -18.60 25.97 18.99
CA TRP A 444 -19.57 26.01 17.89
C TRP A 444 -18.78 26.27 16.62
N ALA A 445 -18.99 25.44 15.61
CA ALA A 445 -18.39 25.57 14.28
C ALA A 445 -19.46 25.83 13.23
N VAL A 446 -19.11 26.62 12.22
CA VAL A 446 -19.89 26.82 11.00
C VAL A 446 -19.08 26.24 9.85
N ILE A 447 -19.51 25.09 9.32
CA ILE A 447 -18.67 24.32 8.39
C ILE A 447 -18.21 25.14 7.19
N ARG A 448 -19.06 26.03 6.69
CA ARG A 448 -18.77 26.88 5.53
C ARG A 448 -17.63 27.89 5.76
N SER A 449 -17.32 28.23 7.01
CA SER A 449 -16.21 29.14 7.35
C SER A 449 -15.06 28.47 8.06
N ASP A 450 -15.32 27.34 8.71
CA ASP A 450 -14.39 26.71 9.64
C ASP A 450 -13.75 25.44 9.05
N ALA A 451 -14.22 24.94 7.90
CA ALA A 451 -13.59 23.83 7.20
C ALA A 451 -12.15 24.14 6.74
N SER A 452 -11.27 23.15 6.88
CA SER A 452 -9.86 23.20 6.46
C SER A 452 -9.72 23.21 4.93
N ALA A 453 -10.63 22.56 4.21
CA ALA A 453 -10.73 22.63 2.76
C ALA A 453 -12.18 22.48 2.28
N THR A 454 -12.49 23.03 1.10
CA THR A 454 -13.79 22.84 0.45
C THR A 454 -13.64 22.39 -1.00
N ILE A 455 -14.27 21.29 -1.36
CA ILE A 455 -14.40 20.83 -2.75
C ILE A 455 -15.80 21.20 -3.22
N TYR A 456 -15.91 21.86 -4.38
CA TYR A 456 -17.20 22.36 -4.84
C TYR A 456 -17.34 22.28 -6.36
N THR A 457 -18.58 22.20 -6.82
CA THR A 457 -18.91 22.24 -8.26
C THR A 457 -19.61 23.53 -8.64
N SER A 458 -19.66 23.86 -9.94
CA SER A 458 -20.20 25.14 -10.43
C SER A 458 -21.41 25.04 -11.37
N ASP A 459 -22.18 23.94 -11.33
CA ASP A 459 -23.40 23.75 -12.13
C ASP A 459 -24.43 22.95 -11.32
N ALA A 460 -25.66 22.77 -11.85
CA ALA A 460 -26.81 22.02 -11.28
C ALA A 460 -26.57 20.50 -11.00
N ARG A 461 -25.36 20.16 -10.55
CA ARG A 461 -24.87 18.86 -10.11
C ARG A 461 -25.31 18.64 -8.67
N ARG A 462 -26.59 18.27 -8.55
CA ARG A 462 -27.30 18.08 -7.27
C ARG A 462 -26.78 16.93 -6.41
N ALA A 463 -25.84 16.13 -6.92
CA ALA A 463 -25.41 14.91 -6.25
C ALA A 463 -23.91 14.88 -5.97
N PHE A 464 -23.17 15.98 -6.16
CA PHE A 464 -21.74 15.95 -5.85
C PHE A 464 -21.53 15.93 -4.35
N GLY A 465 -20.85 14.90 -3.84
CA GLY A 465 -20.75 14.63 -2.41
C GLY A 465 -22.01 13.97 -1.86
N ASP A 466 -22.76 13.22 -2.67
CA ASP A 466 -23.85 12.36 -2.20
C ASP A 466 -23.36 11.10 -1.49
N GLN A 467 -22.13 10.68 -1.81
CA GLN A 467 -21.34 9.73 -1.05
C GLN A 467 -19.92 10.26 -0.92
N VAL A 468 -19.32 10.12 0.26
CA VAL A 468 -17.90 10.42 0.51
C VAL A 468 -17.27 9.26 1.27
N ALA A 469 -15.95 9.12 1.20
CA ALA A 469 -15.22 8.17 2.04
C ALA A 469 -13.75 8.58 2.20
N GLY A 470 -13.13 8.21 3.32
CA GLY A 470 -11.68 8.10 3.39
C GLY A 470 -11.18 7.04 2.41
N ALA A 471 -10.07 7.30 1.73
CA ALA A 471 -9.44 6.38 0.79
C ALA A 471 -8.24 5.64 1.43
N GLY A 472 -7.69 6.18 2.52
CA GLY A 472 -6.35 5.85 3.00
C GLY A 472 -5.28 6.56 2.16
N ASP A 473 -4.01 6.35 2.47
CA ASP A 473 -2.86 6.85 1.70
C ASP A 473 -2.69 6.08 0.39
N VAL A 474 -3.38 6.51 -0.68
CA VAL A 474 -3.37 5.79 -1.96
C VAL A 474 -2.15 6.12 -2.81
N ASP A 475 -1.33 7.11 -2.44
CA ASP A 475 -0.16 7.53 -3.21
C ASP A 475 1.17 7.41 -2.44
N GLY A 476 1.12 6.95 -1.20
CA GLY A 476 2.25 6.60 -0.35
C GLY A 476 2.99 7.84 0.20
N ASP A 477 2.32 8.98 0.28
CA ASP A 477 2.91 10.24 0.72
C ASP A 477 2.79 10.49 2.24
N GLY A 478 2.09 9.60 2.94
CA GLY A 478 1.89 9.56 4.37
C GLY A 478 0.73 10.40 4.88
N TYR A 479 -0.21 10.81 4.01
CA TYR A 479 -1.45 11.49 4.36
C TYR A 479 -2.63 10.72 3.77
N ASP A 480 -3.70 10.56 4.55
CA ASP A 480 -4.88 9.87 4.01
C ASP A 480 -5.59 10.71 2.95
N ASP A 481 -6.03 10.05 1.87
CA ASP A 481 -6.73 10.64 0.75
C ASP A 481 -8.24 10.49 0.87
N VAL A 482 -9.00 11.17 0.01
CA VAL A 482 -10.47 11.16 0.08
C VAL A 482 -11.14 10.89 -1.27
N LEU A 483 -12.22 10.11 -1.21
CA LEU A 483 -13.12 9.84 -2.31
C LEU A 483 -14.37 10.70 -2.22
N VAL A 484 -14.82 11.20 -3.37
CA VAL A 484 -16.07 11.95 -3.52
C VAL A 484 -16.85 11.44 -4.71
N ALA A 485 -18.08 10.99 -4.48
CA ALA A 485 -18.96 10.54 -5.54
C ALA A 485 -19.86 11.67 -6.08
N GLU A 486 -20.33 11.45 -7.29
CA GLU A 486 -21.48 12.10 -7.88
C GLU A 486 -22.34 10.99 -8.51
N SER A 487 -23.03 10.20 -7.68
CA SER A 487 -23.59 8.90 -8.11
C SER A 487 -24.66 9.03 -9.20
N THR A 488 -25.35 10.16 -9.25
CA THR A 488 -26.36 10.45 -10.28
C THR A 488 -25.85 11.28 -11.47
N TRP A 489 -24.54 11.53 -11.55
CA TRP A 489 -23.93 12.24 -12.68
C TRP A 489 -24.22 11.55 -14.00
N GLY A 490 -24.40 12.31 -15.08
CA GLY A 490 -24.96 11.72 -16.28
C GLY A 490 -24.98 12.55 -17.55
N PHE A 491 -25.09 11.85 -18.68
CA PHE A 491 -25.37 12.46 -19.99
C PHE A 491 -26.75 12.05 -20.50
N SER A 492 -27.43 12.98 -21.18
CA SER A 492 -28.72 12.73 -21.84
C SER A 492 -29.84 12.21 -20.91
N GLY A 493 -29.69 12.42 -19.60
CA GLY A 493 -30.67 12.00 -18.58
C GLY A 493 -30.44 10.61 -17.97
N LEU A 494 -29.33 9.95 -18.25
CA LEU A 494 -28.94 8.68 -17.62
C LEU A 494 -27.99 8.94 -16.45
N ALA A 495 -28.26 8.40 -15.27
CA ALA A 495 -27.39 8.44 -14.10
C ALA A 495 -26.24 7.42 -14.23
N THR A 496 -25.20 7.80 -14.96
CA THR A 496 -24.00 6.97 -15.12
C THR A 496 -23.20 6.91 -13.82
N GLY A 497 -23.05 8.01 -13.11
CA GLY A 497 -22.23 8.14 -11.89
C GLY A 497 -20.76 8.44 -12.19
N LYS A 498 -20.08 9.03 -11.21
CA LYS A 498 -18.66 9.38 -11.27
C LYS A 498 -18.06 9.45 -9.87
N VAL A 499 -16.83 8.99 -9.70
CA VAL A 499 -16.05 9.12 -8.45
C VAL A 499 -14.79 9.93 -8.72
N TRP A 500 -14.39 10.73 -7.75
CA TRP A 500 -13.20 11.57 -7.77
C TRP A 500 -12.32 11.25 -6.56
N LEU A 501 -11.01 11.20 -6.76
CA LEU A 501 -10.03 11.00 -5.70
C LEU A 501 -9.19 12.27 -5.53
N PHE A 502 -9.01 12.73 -4.30
CA PHE A 502 -8.24 13.92 -3.94
C PHE A 502 -7.14 13.58 -2.95
N GLU A 503 -5.92 14.00 -3.27
CA GLU A 503 -4.76 13.90 -2.38
C GLU A 503 -4.99 14.66 -1.06
N GLY A 504 -4.79 14.01 0.07
CA GLY A 504 -4.90 14.59 1.40
C GLY A 504 -3.89 15.70 1.64
N ALA A 505 -2.62 15.44 1.29
CA ALA A 505 -1.53 16.42 1.35
C ALA A 505 -1.85 17.73 0.59
N ARG A 506 -2.61 17.61 -0.51
CA ARG A 506 -3.08 18.76 -1.27
C ARG A 506 -4.20 19.49 -0.54
N LEU A 507 -5.21 18.78 -0.04
CA LEU A 507 -6.35 19.38 0.67
C LEU A 507 -5.90 20.13 1.92
N ARG A 508 -5.04 19.54 2.78
CA ARG A 508 -4.53 20.22 3.98
C ARG A 508 -3.78 21.52 3.66
N SER A 509 -3.12 21.59 2.49
CA SER A 509 -2.32 22.76 2.10
C SER A 509 -3.19 23.99 1.76
N MET A 510 -4.51 23.80 1.63
CA MET A 510 -5.44 24.84 1.18
C MET A 510 -5.75 25.89 2.25
N ASN A 511 -5.58 25.58 3.55
CA ASN A 511 -5.77 26.52 4.66
C ASN A 511 -7.11 27.29 4.61
N GLY A 512 -8.23 26.56 4.51
CA GLY A 512 -9.59 27.11 4.33
C GLY A 512 -9.89 27.55 2.89
N GLY A 513 -9.09 27.08 1.93
CA GLY A 513 -9.28 27.33 0.51
C GLY A 513 -10.35 26.43 -0.11
N SER A 514 -10.67 26.69 -1.39
CA SER A 514 -11.59 25.86 -2.15
C SER A 514 -11.04 25.44 -3.51
N VAL A 515 -11.48 24.27 -4.00
CA VAL A 515 -11.02 23.67 -5.26
C VAL A 515 -12.20 23.02 -6.00
N MET A 516 -12.16 23.04 -7.33
CA MET A 516 -13.10 22.29 -8.17
C MET A 516 -12.51 20.92 -8.53
N PRO A 517 -13.32 19.87 -8.72
CA PRO A 517 -12.83 18.53 -9.05
C PRO A 517 -11.88 18.48 -10.25
N ASP A 518 -12.22 19.16 -11.34
CA ASP A 518 -11.40 19.18 -12.57
C ASP A 518 -9.99 19.79 -12.37
N ASP A 519 -9.82 20.62 -11.34
CA ASP A 519 -8.51 21.20 -10.98
C ASP A 519 -7.84 20.42 -9.84
N GLY A 520 -8.64 19.80 -8.97
CA GLY A 520 -8.27 19.28 -7.66
C GLY A 520 -7.95 17.79 -7.61
N ALA A 521 -8.74 16.99 -8.32
CA ALA A 521 -8.68 15.54 -8.24
C ALA A 521 -7.46 14.99 -8.99
N VAL A 522 -6.91 13.89 -8.47
CA VAL A 522 -5.77 13.17 -9.05
C VAL A 522 -6.19 11.93 -9.83
N ALA A 523 -7.32 11.36 -9.45
CA ALA A 523 -8.00 10.32 -10.21
C ALA A 523 -9.48 10.60 -10.36
N CYS A 524 -10.07 10.01 -11.40
CA CYS A 524 -11.52 9.90 -11.52
C CYS A 524 -11.91 8.59 -12.19
N VAL A 525 -13.02 8.02 -11.72
CA VAL A 525 -13.60 6.77 -12.23
C VAL A 525 -15.00 7.08 -12.76
N GLU A 526 -15.26 6.74 -14.02
CA GLU A 526 -16.56 6.96 -14.66
C GLU A 526 -17.24 5.63 -15.05
N GLY A 527 -18.58 5.62 -15.04
CA GLY A 527 -19.34 4.54 -15.67
C GLY A 527 -19.36 4.64 -17.21
N VAL A 528 -19.89 3.60 -17.84
CA VAL A 528 -20.17 3.55 -19.28
C VAL A 528 -21.34 4.48 -19.64
N ARG A 529 -21.04 5.51 -20.43
CA ARG A 529 -21.94 6.64 -20.79
C ARG A 529 -23.30 6.28 -21.44
N SER A 530 -23.58 5.01 -21.71
CA SER A 530 -24.82 4.54 -22.35
C SER A 530 -25.84 3.95 -21.36
N TYR A 531 -25.50 3.86 -20.07
CA TYR A 531 -26.30 3.15 -19.08
C TYR A 531 -26.46 3.95 -17.78
N GLU A 532 -27.51 3.60 -17.03
CA GLU A 532 -27.73 4.04 -15.65
C GLU A 532 -27.02 3.04 -14.75
N GLN A 533 -25.85 3.40 -14.23
CA GLN A 533 -24.98 2.50 -13.46
C GLN A 533 -24.86 2.92 -12.01
N HIS A 534 -25.12 4.20 -11.71
CA HIS A 534 -24.99 4.77 -10.37
C HIS A 534 -23.59 4.50 -9.77
N VAL A 535 -22.54 4.72 -10.56
CA VAL A 535 -21.16 4.56 -10.08
C VAL A 535 -20.89 5.48 -8.90
N GLY A 536 -20.40 4.92 -7.80
CA GLY A 536 -20.16 5.65 -6.56
C GLY A 536 -21.35 5.71 -5.61
N THR A 537 -22.36 4.84 -5.78
CA THR A 537 -23.43 4.69 -4.76
C THR A 537 -22.87 4.21 -3.42
N ALA A 538 -21.78 3.46 -3.43
CA ALA A 538 -21.06 3.05 -2.24
C ALA A 538 -19.56 3.16 -2.51
N LEU A 539 -18.80 3.54 -1.48
CA LEU A 539 -17.35 3.70 -1.50
C LEU A 539 -16.80 3.00 -0.25
N ALA A 540 -15.62 2.42 -0.35
CA ALA A 540 -14.88 1.90 0.80
C ALA A 540 -13.37 1.99 0.54
N SER A 541 -12.61 2.35 1.58
CA SER A 541 -11.19 2.01 1.62
C SER A 541 -11.04 0.53 1.98
N LEU A 542 -10.02 -0.11 1.42
CA LEU A 542 -9.62 -1.47 1.77
C LEU A 542 -8.33 -1.49 2.59
N GLY A 543 -7.74 -0.31 2.88
CA GLY A 543 -6.34 -0.23 3.31
C GLY A 543 -5.42 -0.81 2.24
N ASP A 544 -4.21 -1.20 2.62
CA ASP A 544 -3.27 -1.90 1.73
C ASP A 544 -3.63 -3.39 1.64
N ALA A 545 -4.71 -3.68 0.91
CA ALA A 545 -5.24 -5.03 0.75
C ALA A 545 -4.39 -5.89 -0.21
N SER A 546 -3.63 -5.25 -1.10
CA SER A 546 -2.65 -5.92 -1.96
C SER A 546 -1.28 -6.13 -1.29
N GLY A 547 -1.01 -5.41 -0.19
CA GLY A 547 0.25 -5.43 0.53
C GLY A 547 1.37 -4.65 -0.16
N ASP A 548 1.08 -3.85 -1.18
CA ASP A 548 2.06 -3.15 -2.02
C ASP A 548 2.54 -1.80 -1.44
N GLY A 549 2.01 -1.45 -0.26
CA GLY A 549 2.33 -0.24 0.47
C GLY A 549 1.44 0.96 0.15
N PHE A 550 0.42 0.80 -0.70
CA PHE A 550 -0.55 1.84 -1.04
C PHE A 550 -1.95 1.40 -0.62
N ALA A 551 -2.78 2.34 -0.17
CA ALA A 551 -4.17 2.02 0.10
C ALA A 551 -4.95 1.74 -1.21
N ASP A 552 -5.80 0.73 -1.14
CA ASP A 552 -6.70 0.26 -2.19
C ASP A 552 -8.13 0.75 -1.95
N ILE A 553 -8.91 0.88 -3.02
CA ILE A 553 -10.28 1.39 -2.95
C ILE A 553 -11.29 0.47 -3.63
N ALA A 554 -12.51 0.45 -3.10
CA ALA A 554 -13.66 -0.21 -3.71
C ALA A 554 -14.78 0.78 -4.07
N ILE A 555 -15.38 0.59 -5.25
CA ILE A 555 -16.47 1.41 -5.79
C ILE A 555 -17.66 0.53 -6.14
N GLY A 556 -18.82 0.88 -5.59
CA GLY A 556 -20.10 0.23 -5.86
C GLY A 556 -20.83 0.85 -7.05
N ALA A 557 -21.43 0.01 -7.89
CA ALA A 557 -22.26 0.42 -9.03
C ALA A 557 -23.49 -0.50 -9.17
N PRO A 558 -24.57 -0.28 -8.42
CA PRO A 558 -25.75 -1.16 -8.40
C PRO A 558 -26.50 -1.22 -9.74
N GLY A 559 -26.31 -0.25 -10.63
CA GLY A 559 -26.83 -0.28 -11.99
C GLY A 559 -25.89 -0.93 -13.03
N TRP A 560 -24.75 -1.50 -12.60
CA TRP A 560 -23.78 -2.10 -13.50
C TRP A 560 -24.41 -3.16 -14.42
N ARG A 561 -24.00 -3.14 -15.69
CA ARG A 561 -24.56 -3.98 -16.72
C ARG A 561 -23.56 -5.01 -17.22
N SER A 562 -23.74 -6.25 -16.78
CA SER A 562 -23.05 -7.41 -17.31
C SER A 562 -23.97 -8.25 -18.17
N ARG A 563 -23.42 -8.83 -19.26
CA ARG A 563 -24.10 -9.78 -20.16
C ARG A 563 -25.49 -9.31 -20.66
N GLY A 564 -25.71 -8.00 -20.73
CA GLY A 564 -26.96 -7.37 -21.20
C GLY A 564 -28.05 -7.18 -20.14
N ALA A 565 -27.80 -7.51 -18.88
CA ALA A 565 -28.69 -7.32 -17.74
C ALA A 565 -28.10 -6.28 -16.75
N SER A 566 -28.95 -5.56 -16.02
CA SER A 566 -28.50 -4.67 -14.93
C SER A 566 -28.36 -5.53 -13.67
N VAL A 567 -27.16 -6.03 -13.39
CA VAL A 567 -26.91 -6.98 -12.31
C VAL A 567 -26.27 -6.32 -11.08
N GLY A 568 -25.67 -5.14 -11.26
CA GLY A 568 -24.86 -4.50 -10.21
C GLY A 568 -23.46 -5.09 -10.11
N GLY A 569 -22.53 -4.34 -9.53
CA GLY A 569 -21.14 -4.73 -9.39
C GLY A 569 -20.41 -3.92 -8.32
N ALA A 570 -19.37 -4.52 -7.74
CA ALA A 570 -18.36 -3.84 -6.94
C ALA A 570 -17.00 -3.99 -7.63
N PHE A 571 -16.20 -2.92 -7.62
CA PHE A 571 -14.99 -2.78 -8.42
C PHE A 571 -13.85 -2.30 -7.55
N VAL A 572 -12.70 -2.95 -7.63
CA VAL A 572 -11.48 -2.57 -6.90
C VAL A 572 -10.48 -1.93 -7.82
N PHE A 573 -9.87 -0.87 -7.30
CA PHE A 573 -8.71 -0.24 -7.88
C PHE A 573 -7.58 -0.33 -6.85
N LEU A 574 -6.50 -0.99 -7.24
CA LEU A 574 -5.31 -1.07 -6.42
C LEU A 574 -4.54 0.25 -6.45
N GLY A 575 -3.92 0.59 -5.32
CA GLY A 575 -2.97 1.68 -5.25
C GLY A 575 -1.75 1.44 -6.18
N PRO A 576 -1.04 2.51 -6.59
CA PRO A 576 -1.45 3.90 -6.52
C PRO A 576 -2.49 4.31 -7.58
N VAL A 577 -3.56 4.99 -7.15
CA VAL A 577 -4.70 5.33 -8.04
C VAL A 577 -4.56 6.75 -8.62
N VAL A 578 -3.99 6.87 -9.83
CA VAL A 578 -3.81 8.17 -10.50
C VAL A 578 -4.28 8.14 -11.96
N GLY A 579 -5.09 9.13 -12.37
CA GLY A 579 -5.46 9.33 -13.77
C GLY A 579 -6.96 9.34 -14.05
N SER A 580 -7.39 8.65 -15.10
CA SER A 580 -8.80 8.61 -15.49
C SER A 580 -9.15 7.21 -15.95
N PHE A 581 -10.16 6.64 -15.31
CA PHE A 581 -10.53 5.24 -15.45
C PHE A 581 -12.01 5.12 -15.81
N GLU A 582 -12.35 4.07 -16.53
CA GLU A 582 -13.71 3.53 -16.57
C GLU A 582 -13.82 2.37 -15.57
N LEU A 583 -15.03 2.00 -15.13
CA LEU A 583 -15.19 0.82 -14.27
C LEU A 583 -14.62 -0.49 -14.88
N GLU A 584 -14.55 -0.57 -16.21
CA GLU A 584 -13.93 -1.71 -16.90
C GLU A 584 -12.41 -1.78 -16.72
N ASP A 585 -11.78 -0.71 -16.22
CA ASP A 585 -10.34 -0.65 -15.92
C ASP A 585 -10.01 -1.11 -14.48
N ALA A 586 -11.00 -1.52 -13.70
CA ALA A 586 -10.80 -2.04 -12.34
C ALA A 586 -9.90 -3.29 -12.33
N ASP A 587 -9.06 -3.42 -11.31
CA ASP A 587 -8.11 -4.53 -11.17
C ASP A 587 -8.81 -5.84 -10.77
N ALA A 588 -9.89 -5.73 -9.99
CA ALA A 588 -10.79 -6.82 -9.66
C ALA A 588 -12.24 -6.34 -9.67
N SER A 589 -13.17 -7.25 -9.94
CA SER A 589 -14.60 -6.95 -9.85
C SER A 589 -15.41 -8.18 -9.47
N ILE A 590 -16.52 -7.94 -8.77
CA ILE A 590 -17.57 -8.92 -8.52
C ILE A 590 -18.89 -8.40 -9.05
N GLU A 591 -19.62 -9.24 -9.78
CA GLU A 591 -20.89 -8.88 -10.42
C GLU A 591 -22.07 -9.71 -9.91
N GLY A 592 -23.26 -9.10 -9.94
CA GLY A 592 -24.51 -9.81 -9.65
C GLY A 592 -24.83 -10.89 -10.70
N GLU A 593 -25.65 -11.87 -10.32
CA GLU A 593 -25.98 -13.01 -11.17
C GLU A 593 -27.17 -12.73 -12.11
N ARG A 594 -28.10 -11.88 -11.69
CA ARG A 594 -29.43 -11.70 -12.31
C ARG A 594 -29.79 -10.23 -12.45
N GLU A 595 -30.65 -9.97 -13.44
CA GLU A 595 -31.20 -8.62 -13.64
C GLU A 595 -31.97 -8.17 -12.39
N GLY A 596 -31.56 -7.04 -11.84
CA GLY A 596 -32.17 -6.40 -10.68
C GLY A 596 -31.48 -6.73 -9.35
N ASP A 597 -30.44 -7.56 -9.33
CA ASP A 597 -29.72 -7.93 -8.10
C ASP A 597 -29.13 -6.71 -7.37
N ALA A 598 -28.73 -5.69 -8.14
CA ALA A 598 -28.25 -4.41 -7.63
C ALA A 598 -27.05 -4.54 -6.68
N LEU A 599 -26.17 -5.51 -6.95
CA LEU A 599 -24.94 -5.73 -6.21
C LEU A 599 -24.05 -4.47 -6.19
N GLY A 600 -23.39 -4.20 -5.07
CA GLY A 600 -22.57 -3.00 -4.87
C GLY A 600 -23.38 -1.78 -4.41
N ALA A 601 -24.56 -1.98 -3.83
CA ALA A 601 -25.39 -0.90 -3.28
C ALA A 601 -24.88 -0.37 -1.93
N THR A 602 -24.18 -1.21 -1.17
CA THR A 602 -23.43 -0.83 0.03
C THR A 602 -22.13 -1.63 0.05
N LEU A 603 -21.08 -1.05 0.62
CA LEU A 603 -19.75 -1.63 0.74
C LEU A 603 -19.24 -1.42 2.15
N PHE A 604 -18.53 -2.40 2.69
CA PHE A 604 -17.75 -2.27 3.93
C PHE A 604 -16.47 -3.10 3.79
N GLY A 605 -15.31 -2.44 3.89
CA GLY A 605 -14.00 -3.03 3.65
C GLY A 605 -13.05 -2.93 4.85
N ALA A 606 -11.76 -3.16 4.59
CA ALA A 606 -10.65 -3.04 5.55
C ALA A 606 -10.74 -3.97 6.78
N ALA A 607 -11.36 -5.14 6.63
CA ALA A 607 -11.47 -6.13 7.70
C ALA A 607 -11.21 -7.56 7.20
N ASP A 608 -10.47 -8.34 7.99
CA ASP A 608 -10.36 -9.80 7.86
C ASP A 608 -11.58 -10.43 8.58
N VAL A 609 -12.64 -10.66 7.82
CA VAL A 609 -13.94 -11.08 8.35
C VAL A 609 -14.00 -12.62 8.47
N ASP A 610 -13.36 -13.35 7.57
CA ASP A 610 -13.32 -14.81 7.59
C ASP A 610 -12.15 -15.41 8.44
N GLY A 611 -11.18 -14.59 8.83
CA GLY A 611 -10.04 -14.97 9.65
C GLY A 611 -8.90 -15.63 8.86
N ALA A 612 -8.86 -15.43 7.53
CA ALA A 612 -7.80 -15.89 6.65
C ALA A 612 -6.53 -15.02 6.74
N GLY A 613 -6.64 -13.81 7.28
CA GLY A 613 -5.53 -12.85 7.42
C GLY A 613 -5.41 -11.86 6.27
N GLU A 614 -6.34 -11.88 5.32
CA GLU A 614 -6.42 -10.96 4.17
C GLU A 614 -7.62 -10.02 4.34
N VAL A 615 -7.62 -8.89 3.63
CA VAL A 615 -8.76 -7.97 3.65
C VAL A 615 -9.91 -8.52 2.82
N ASP A 616 -11.09 -8.61 3.46
CA ASP A 616 -12.36 -8.95 2.82
C ASP A 616 -13.17 -7.69 2.47
N LEU A 617 -14.12 -7.85 1.55
CA LEU A 617 -15.14 -6.85 1.26
C LEU A 617 -16.54 -7.40 1.38
N MET A 618 -17.32 -6.74 2.22
CA MET A 618 -18.75 -6.98 2.34
C MET A 618 -19.49 -6.18 1.27
N VAL A 619 -20.27 -6.86 0.43
CA VAL A 619 -20.97 -6.26 -0.71
C VAL A 619 -22.48 -6.49 -0.59
N GLY A 620 -23.25 -5.42 -0.42
CA GLY A 620 -24.70 -5.49 -0.39
C GLY A 620 -25.33 -5.61 -1.78
N ALA A 621 -26.34 -6.48 -1.89
CA ALA A 621 -27.12 -6.74 -3.08
C ALA A 621 -28.62 -6.77 -2.72
N PRO A 622 -29.28 -5.59 -2.55
CA PRO A 622 -30.66 -5.51 -2.07
C PRO A 622 -31.66 -6.22 -2.98
N GLY A 623 -31.37 -6.34 -4.28
CA GLY A 623 -32.20 -7.10 -5.21
C GLY A 623 -32.12 -8.62 -5.05
N MET A 624 -30.98 -9.12 -4.55
CA MET A 624 -30.82 -10.50 -4.10
C MET A 624 -31.38 -10.71 -2.69
N ASN A 625 -31.70 -9.61 -2.00
CA ASN A 625 -31.99 -9.58 -0.58
C ASN A 625 -30.85 -10.23 0.22
N GLY A 626 -29.61 -9.78 -0.01
CA GLY A 626 -28.46 -10.38 0.62
C GLY A 626 -27.22 -9.51 0.64
N VAL A 627 -26.27 -9.94 1.45
CA VAL A 627 -24.91 -9.39 1.56
C VAL A 627 -23.93 -10.52 1.29
N LEU A 628 -22.90 -10.24 0.51
CA LEU A 628 -21.84 -11.18 0.15
C LEU A 628 -20.55 -10.79 0.88
N LEU A 629 -19.78 -11.78 1.31
CA LEU A 629 -18.40 -11.57 1.76
C LEU A 629 -17.48 -12.01 0.62
N TRP A 630 -16.92 -11.04 -0.09
CA TRP A 630 -15.95 -11.29 -1.15
C TRP A 630 -14.55 -11.33 -0.50
N SER A 631 -14.01 -12.55 -0.40
CA SER A 631 -12.75 -12.80 0.30
C SER A 631 -11.54 -12.45 -0.55
N GLY A 632 -10.51 -11.93 0.12
CA GLY A 632 -9.21 -11.65 -0.47
C GLY A 632 -8.26 -12.84 -0.57
N ASP A 633 -8.77 -14.06 -0.73
CA ASP A 633 -7.94 -15.26 -0.80
C ASP A 633 -6.83 -15.18 -1.88
N ALA A 634 -5.57 -15.23 -1.44
CA ALA A 634 -4.40 -15.37 -2.30
C ALA A 634 -4.47 -16.64 -3.20
N TYR A 635 -4.20 -16.49 -4.49
CA TYR A 635 -4.15 -17.61 -5.46
C TYR A 635 -2.75 -18.18 -5.72
#